data_AF-D1NTK9-F1
#
_entry.id   AF-D1NTK9-F1
#
_cell.length_a   1.000
_cell.length_b   1.000
_cell.length_c   1.000
_cell.angle_alpha   90.00
_cell.angle_beta   90.00
_cell.angle_gamma   90.00
#
_symmetry.space_group_name_H-M   'P 1'
#
loop_
_entity.id
_entity.type
_entity.pdbx_description
1 polymer ?
#
loop_
_entity_poly.entity_id
_entity_poly.type
_entity_poly.pdbx_seq_one_letter_code
_entity_poly.pdbx_strand_id
1 'polypeptide(L)'
;MITVAMDGPAGVGKSSSAKALAKYFGYAYLDTGAMYRACALWCMEQGIDLDAEIINEQLVTEMVGELFTGDHIDITVDPDAPKVSIDGRDVTEEIRSSQVSKHVSKVSNIIAVRHILIAAQRAYIAAQGPEESFSQGRGIVAEGRDITTVVAPDAEVRVLLTAREDVRQARRNRQAAKGVGAEDVQARDQMDAKVTSFMTASEGVTTVDNSDLTFEQTLDVLIGLVEDAEEEQAYAEYSANLEGYELDEGDEGLIDGSSFLGEEREAQAKAVGVLAVVGRPNVGKSTLVNRILGRRAAVVEDTPGVTRDRVSYDAEWAGTDFKLVDTGGWEADVEGIESAIASQAQIAVELADAVILVVDGQVGLTASDERIVRMLRASGKPVTVAVNKADDQTAEYAASEFWKLGLGEPFPISAMHGRGVGDLLDAALDKLRQAERTSGFLTPTGLRRVALVGRPNVGKSSLLNQLSHSERAVVNDLAGTTRDPVDEIVDIDGQDYLFIDTAGIKRRQHKLSGAEYYSSLRTQAAIERSELALVLFDASQPISDQDLKVMSTAVDAGRAVVLVFNKWDLMDDFDRQRMERLWKTEFERVTWAQRVNLSAKTGWHTNRLSRAMTQALESWDKRIPTGKLNAFLGRIQAAHPHPLRGGKQPRILFATQASSRPPRFVIFATGFIEHGYRRYLERQLREEFGFEGSPIQISVNVREKKKRK
;
A
#
# COMPACT_ATOMS: atom_id res chain seq x y z
N MET A 1 3.06 -18.01 -17.41
CA MET A 1 4.46 -18.23 -16.97
C MET A 1 5.11 -16.87 -16.88
N ILE A 2 5.79 -16.58 -15.77
CA ILE A 2 6.57 -15.35 -15.59
C ILE A 2 8.06 -15.60 -15.84
N THR A 3 8.68 -14.75 -16.65
CA THR A 3 10.12 -14.70 -16.86
C THR A 3 10.70 -13.51 -16.10
N VAL A 4 11.63 -13.79 -15.20
CA VAL A 4 12.39 -12.75 -14.49
C VAL A 4 13.80 -12.71 -15.05
N ALA A 5 14.13 -11.62 -15.75
CA ALA A 5 15.45 -11.31 -16.25
C ALA A 5 16.18 -10.40 -15.25
N MET A 6 17.34 -10.83 -14.76
CA MET A 6 18.13 -10.07 -13.79
C MET A 6 19.55 -9.86 -14.29
N ASP A 7 19.91 -8.61 -14.51
CA ASP A 7 21.27 -8.18 -14.83
C ASP A 7 21.91 -7.43 -13.67
N GLY A 8 23.23 -7.30 -13.70
CA GLY A 8 23.96 -6.50 -12.72
C GLY A 8 25.45 -6.84 -12.65
N PRO A 9 26.29 -5.89 -12.21
CA PRO A 9 27.72 -6.05 -12.14
C PRO A 9 28.14 -7.06 -11.06
N ALA A 10 29.41 -7.47 -11.06
CA ALA A 10 29.89 -8.50 -10.13
C ALA A 10 29.85 -8.01 -8.66
N GLY A 11 29.44 -8.87 -7.72
CA GLY A 11 29.43 -8.53 -6.29
C GLY A 11 28.19 -7.77 -5.77
N VAL A 12 27.19 -7.51 -6.62
CA VAL A 12 25.91 -6.90 -6.19
C VAL A 12 24.96 -7.87 -5.48
N GLY A 13 25.25 -9.17 -5.48
CA GLY A 13 24.41 -10.20 -4.85
C GLY A 13 23.41 -10.88 -5.79
N LYS A 14 23.48 -10.59 -7.09
CA LYS A 14 22.56 -11.06 -8.14
C LYS A 14 22.22 -12.55 -8.08
N SER A 15 23.21 -13.45 -8.12
CA SER A 15 22.96 -14.90 -8.08
C SER A 15 22.28 -15.34 -6.77
N SER A 16 22.58 -14.69 -5.64
CA SER A 16 21.94 -14.99 -4.36
C SER A 16 20.49 -14.51 -4.31
N SER A 17 20.24 -13.30 -4.80
CA SER A 17 18.89 -12.73 -4.90
C SER A 17 18.01 -13.51 -5.88
N ALA A 18 18.52 -13.81 -7.08
CA ALA A 18 17.82 -14.59 -8.10
C ALA A 18 17.43 -15.99 -7.61
N LYS A 19 18.35 -16.67 -6.93
CA LYS A 19 18.10 -17.99 -6.33
C LYS A 19 17.03 -17.93 -5.23
N ALA A 20 17.10 -16.95 -4.35
CA ALA A 20 16.11 -16.79 -3.27
C ALA A 20 14.73 -16.42 -3.81
N LEU A 21 14.67 -15.55 -4.82
CA LEU A 21 13.45 -15.18 -5.52
C LEU A 21 12.81 -16.40 -6.20
N ALA A 22 13.60 -17.20 -6.91
CA ALA A 22 13.12 -18.43 -7.53
C ALA A 22 12.52 -19.40 -6.50
N LYS A 23 13.16 -19.58 -5.34
CA LYS A 23 12.61 -20.40 -4.25
C LYS A 23 11.29 -19.86 -3.71
N TYR A 24 11.18 -18.54 -3.53
CA TYR A 24 9.98 -17.92 -2.97
C TYR A 24 8.74 -18.22 -3.82
N PHE A 25 8.86 -18.09 -5.15
CA PHE A 25 7.75 -18.35 -6.08
C PHE A 25 7.65 -19.80 -6.56
N GLY A 26 8.65 -20.64 -6.25
CA GLY A 26 8.77 -21.98 -6.83
C GLY A 26 9.02 -21.95 -8.35
N TYR A 27 9.79 -20.96 -8.80
CA TYR A 27 10.25 -20.83 -10.18
C TYR A 27 11.53 -21.63 -10.41
N ALA A 28 11.82 -21.90 -11.67
CA ALA A 28 13.12 -22.38 -12.12
C ALA A 28 14.20 -21.28 -11.94
N TYR A 29 15.47 -21.67 -11.83
CA TYR A 29 16.62 -20.77 -11.72
C TYR A 29 17.68 -21.09 -12.76
N LEU A 30 18.11 -20.08 -13.53
CA LEU A 30 19.15 -20.21 -14.55
C LEU A 30 20.37 -19.33 -14.24
N ASP A 31 21.48 -19.95 -13.82
CA ASP A 31 22.81 -19.33 -13.73
C ASP A 31 23.45 -19.30 -15.12
N THR A 32 23.21 -18.23 -15.89
CA THR A 32 23.81 -18.14 -17.23
C THR A 32 25.32 -18.03 -17.16
N GLY A 33 25.88 -17.46 -16.08
CA GLY A 33 27.31 -17.42 -15.83
C GLY A 33 27.97 -18.81 -15.83
N ALA A 34 27.25 -19.82 -15.34
CA ALA A 34 27.71 -21.21 -15.36
C ALA A 34 27.79 -21.77 -16.80
N MET A 35 26.88 -21.38 -17.69
CA MET A 35 26.92 -21.75 -19.11
C MET A 35 28.20 -21.25 -19.79
N TYR A 36 28.52 -19.96 -19.62
CA TYR A 36 29.74 -19.38 -20.21
C TYR A 36 31.01 -20.08 -19.70
N ARG A 37 31.05 -20.42 -18.41
CA ARG A 37 32.19 -21.15 -17.81
C ARG A 37 32.27 -22.60 -18.28
N ALA A 38 31.13 -23.27 -18.48
CA ALA A 38 31.09 -24.62 -19.03
C ALA A 38 31.63 -24.67 -20.47
N CYS A 39 31.30 -23.68 -21.32
CA CYS A 39 31.88 -23.58 -22.67
C CYS A 39 33.41 -23.44 -22.63
N ALA A 40 33.94 -22.60 -21.74
CA ALA A 40 35.38 -22.43 -21.61
C ALA A 40 36.06 -23.71 -21.13
N LEU A 41 35.50 -24.40 -20.14
CA LEU A 41 35.99 -25.70 -19.68
C LEU A 41 35.95 -26.74 -20.80
N TRP A 42 34.84 -26.83 -21.53
CA TRP A 42 34.69 -27.77 -22.64
C TRP A 42 35.74 -27.56 -23.73
N CYS A 43 35.97 -26.32 -24.16
CA CYS A 43 37.02 -26.03 -25.15
C CYS A 43 38.42 -26.46 -24.65
N MET A 44 38.72 -26.27 -23.37
CA MET A 44 39.99 -26.72 -22.79
C MET A 44 40.10 -28.25 -22.78
N GLU A 45 39.02 -28.96 -22.47
CA GLU A 45 38.98 -30.43 -22.45
C GLU A 45 39.09 -31.05 -23.85
N GLN A 46 38.57 -30.36 -24.87
CA GLN A 46 38.77 -30.71 -26.27
C GLN A 46 40.17 -30.33 -26.81
N GLY A 47 41.05 -29.83 -25.94
CA GLY A 47 42.44 -29.53 -26.29
C GLY A 47 42.64 -28.24 -27.10
N ILE A 48 41.66 -27.33 -27.10
CA ILE A 48 41.83 -26.01 -27.71
C ILE A 48 42.77 -25.18 -26.84
N ASP A 49 43.88 -24.72 -27.42
CA ASP A 49 44.80 -23.78 -26.78
C ASP A 49 44.19 -22.38 -26.75
N LEU A 50 43.48 -22.08 -25.65
CA LEU A 50 42.89 -20.77 -25.41
C LEU A 50 43.94 -19.73 -24.95
N ASP A 51 45.19 -20.11 -24.73
CA ASP A 51 46.29 -19.19 -24.42
C ASP A 51 47.09 -18.73 -25.66
N ALA A 52 46.78 -19.28 -26.83
CA ALA A 52 47.35 -18.86 -28.11
C ALA A 52 47.10 -17.36 -28.40
N GLU A 53 48.06 -16.70 -29.07
CA GLU A 53 47.92 -15.30 -29.50
C GLU A 53 46.75 -15.09 -30.47
N ILE A 54 46.45 -16.10 -31.29
CA ILE A 54 45.33 -16.12 -32.23
C ILE A 54 44.56 -17.42 -32.00
N ILE A 55 43.31 -17.29 -31.57
CA ILE A 55 42.41 -18.41 -31.33
C ILE A 55 41.65 -18.72 -32.63
N ASN A 56 41.53 -20.00 -32.97
CA ASN A 56 40.68 -20.41 -34.09
C ASN A 56 39.20 -20.33 -33.69
N GLU A 57 38.59 -19.17 -33.95
CA GLU A 57 37.18 -18.91 -33.60
C GLU A 57 36.19 -19.91 -34.21
N GLN A 58 36.49 -20.42 -35.42
CA GLN A 58 35.64 -21.41 -36.08
C GLN A 58 35.65 -22.73 -35.30
N LEU A 59 36.83 -23.22 -34.92
CA LEU A 59 36.95 -24.45 -34.13
C LEU A 59 36.29 -24.30 -32.75
N VAL A 60 36.46 -23.16 -32.08
CA VAL A 60 35.79 -22.88 -30.81
C VAL A 60 34.26 -22.91 -30.98
N THR A 61 33.76 -22.30 -32.05
CA THR A 61 32.32 -22.27 -32.37
C THR A 61 31.78 -23.68 -32.61
N GLU A 62 32.50 -24.51 -33.37
CA GLU A 62 32.13 -25.91 -33.64
C GLU A 62 32.07 -26.72 -32.34
N MET A 63 33.08 -26.62 -31.47
CA MET A 63 33.10 -27.32 -30.18
C MET A 63 31.99 -26.86 -29.23
N VAL A 64 31.74 -25.55 -29.13
CA VAL A 64 30.63 -25.04 -28.31
C VAL A 64 29.28 -25.47 -28.88
N GLY A 65 29.14 -25.52 -30.21
CA GLY A 65 27.95 -26.06 -30.85
C GLY A 65 27.71 -27.51 -30.44
N GLU A 66 28.74 -28.35 -30.53
CA GLU A 66 28.70 -29.76 -30.13
C GLU A 66 28.27 -29.93 -28.67
N LEU A 67 28.80 -29.13 -27.75
CA LEU A 67 28.43 -29.15 -26.33
C LEU A 67 26.90 -29.09 -26.10
N PHE A 68 26.21 -28.21 -26.82
CA PHE A 68 24.76 -28.02 -26.66
C PHE A 68 23.91 -28.92 -27.56
N THR A 69 24.41 -29.35 -28.72
CA THR A 69 23.63 -30.20 -29.64
C THR A 69 23.85 -31.70 -29.46
N GLY A 70 24.94 -32.10 -28.79
CA GLY A 70 25.34 -33.49 -28.58
C GLY A 70 24.91 -34.07 -27.23
N ASP A 71 24.01 -33.40 -26.50
CA ASP A 71 23.59 -33.77 -25.13
C ASP A 71 24.76 -33.91 -24.13
N HIS A 72 25.87 -33.21 -24.38
CA HIS A 72 27.03 -33.24 -23.51
C HIS A 72 26.81 -32.44 -22.22
N ILE A 73 26.04 -31.34 -22.26
CA ILE A 73 25.82 -30.46 -21.10
C ILE A 73 24.43 -30.62 -20.50
N ASP A 74 24.37 -30.71 -19.17
CA ASP A 74 23.14 -30.58 -18.39
C ASP A 74 23.32 -29.54 -17.29
N ILE A 75 22.38 -28.59 -17.24
CA ILE A 75 22.35 -27.50 -16.25
C ILE A 75 21.02 -27.58 -15.53
N THR A 76 21.07 -27.88 -14.23
CA THR A 76 19.85 -27.98 -13.44
C THR A 76 19.21 -26.61 -13.30
N VAL A 77 17.90 -26.55 -13.43
CA VAL A 77 17.13 -25.34 -13.13
C VAL A 77 16.58 -25.29 -11.70
N ASP A 78 16.97 -26.26 -10.86
CA ASP A 78 16.53 -26.35 -9.47
C ASP A 78 17.28 -25.33 -8.59
N PRO A 79 16.58 -24.33 -7.99
CA PRO A 79 17.20 -23.37 -7.10
C PRO A 79 17.64 -23.99 -5.77
N ASP A 80 17.24 -25.19 -5.38
CA ASP A 80 17.79 -25.87 -4.19
C ASP A 80 19.13 -26.53 -4.48
N ALA A 81 19.34 -27.04 -5.69
CA ALA A 81 20.50 -27.83 -6.09
C ALA A 81 21.11 -27.40 -7.44
N PRO A 82 21.60 -26.15 -7.58
CA PRO A 82 22.18 -25.68 -8.85
C PRO A 82 23.47 -26.44 -9.19
N LYS A 83 23.42 -27.25 -10.24
CA LYS A 83 24.50 -28.13 -10.69
C LYS A 83 24.70 -28.04 -12.20
N VAL A 84 25.94 -28.24 -12.62
CA VAL A 84 26.34 -28.37 -14.03
C VAL A 84 27.08 -29.68 -14.22
N SER A 85 26.69 -30.45 -15.23
CA SER A 85 27.41 -31.64 -15.66
C SER A 85 27.76 -31.61 -17.13
N ILE A 86 28.93 -32.17 -17.45
CA ILE A 86 29.39 -32.44 -18.81
C ILE A 86 29.61 -33.95 -18.92
N ASP A 87 28.99 -34.63 -19.89
CA ASP A 87 29.02 -36.08 -20.07
C ASP A 87 28.67 -36.87 -18.80
N GLY A 88 27.71 -36.35 -18.03
CA GLY A 88 27.29 -36.91 -16.74
C GLY A 88 28.29 -36.71 -15.58
N ARG A 89 29.46 -36.11 -15.82
CA ARG A 89 30.41 -35.71 -14.78
C ARG A 89 30.01 -34.35 -14.21
N ASP A 90 29.92 -34.26 -12.88
CA ASP A 90 29.67 -33.01 -12.17
C ASP A 90 30.89 -32.08 -12.27
N VAL A 91 30.73 -30.94 -12.93
CA VAL A 91 31.78 -29.94 -13.13
C VAL A 91 31.50 -28.64 -12.37
N THR A 92 30.54 -28.65 -11.45
CA THR A 92 30.03 -27.45 -10.75
C THR A 92 31.13 -26.64 -10.06
N GLU A 93 32.10 -27.31 -9.42
CA GLU A 93 33.25 -26.64 -8.80
C GLU A 93 34.35 -26.31 -9.81
N GLU A 94 34.57 -27.19 -10.79
CA GLU A 94 35.63 -27.07 -11.80
C GLU A 94 35.45 -25.83 -12.69
N ILE A 95 34.20 -25.57 -13.12
CA ILE A 95 33.86 -24.38 -13.91
C ILE A 95 34.15 -23.08 -13.15
N ARG A 96 34.19 -23.10 -11.81
CA ARG A 96 34.48 -21.93 -10.96
C ARG A 96 35.96 -21.75 -10.65
N SER A 97 36.83 -22.63 -11.15
CA SER A 97 38.27 -22.51 -10.98
C SER A 97 38.83 -21.23 -11.60
N SER A 98 39.95 -20.75 -11.06
CA SER A 98 40.68 -19.60 -11.62
C SER A 98 41.20 -19.86 -13.04
N GLN A 99 41.41 -21.12 -13.40
CA GLN A 99 41.89 -21.51 -14.73
C GLN A 99 40.81 -21.32 -15.79
N VAL A 100 39.58 -21.80 -15.54
CA VAL A 100 38.43 -21.59 -16.43
C VAL A 100 38.06 -20.11 -16.50
N SER A 101 38.05 -19.46 -15.33
CA SER A 101 37.75 -18.04 -15.15
C SER A 101 38.56 -17.07 -16.03
N LYS A 102 39.81 -17.41 -16.37
CA LYS A 102 40.69 -16.62 -17.25
C LYS A 102 40.30 -16.70 -18.73
N HIS A 103 39.61 -17.76 -19.13
CA HIS A 103 39.32 -18.07 -20.53
C HIS A 103 37.89 -17.76 -20.96
N VAL A 104 36.99 -17.49 -20.01
CA VAL A 104 35.56 -17.22 -20.28
C VAL A 104 35.39 -16.15 -21.35
N SER A 105 36.01 -14.98 -21.18
CA SER A 105 35.86 -13.86 -22.12
C SER A 105 36.47 -14.14 -23.49
N LYS A 106 37.52 -14.97 -23.58
CA LYS A 106 38.13 -15.36 -24.86
C LYS A 106 37.16 -16.21 -25.70
N VAL A 107 36.35 -17.05 -25.05
CA VAL A 107 35.34 -17.89 -25.71
C VAL A 107 34.04 -17.11 -25.94
N SER A 108 33.52 -16.43 -24.91
CA SER A 108 32.21 -15.79 -24.95
C SER A 108 32.14 -14.53 -25.82
N ASN A 109 33.28 -13.89 -26.11
CA ASN A 109 33.33 -12.71 -26.98
C ASN A 109 33.32 -13.06 -28.48
N ILE A 110 33.48 -14.34 -28.83
CA ILE A 110 33.31 -14.80 -30.21
C ILE A 110 31.83 -14.68 -30.58
N ILE A 111 31.53 -13.89 -31.62
CA ILE A 111 30.14 -13.54 -31.99
C ILE A 111 29.31 -14.80 -32.26
N ALA A 112 29.86 -15.78 -32.96
CA ALA A 112 29.16 -17.02 -33.28
C ALA A 112 28.86 -17.86 -32.03
N VAL A 113 29.80 -17.94 -31.08
CA VAL A 113 29.60 -18.59 -29.77
C VAL A 113 28.51 -17.88 -28.96
N ARG A 114 28.50 -16.55 -28.98
CA ARG A 114 27.47 -15.75 -28.30
C ARG A 114 26.07 -16.06 -28.84
N HIS A 115 25.91 -16.22 -30.15
CA HIS A 115 24.62 -16.63 -30.74
C HIS A 115 24.17 -18.02 -30.26
N ILE A 116 25.08 -18.98 -30.16
CA ILE A 116 24.78 -20.32 -29.62
C ILE A 116 24.32 -20.22 -28.16
N LEU A 117 25.02 -19.44 -27.34
CA LEU A 117 24.68 -19.25 -25.93
C LEU A 117 23.32 -18.59 -25.74
N ILE A 118 23.01 -17.54 -26.51
CA ILE A 118 21.70 -16.87 -26.47
C ILE A 118 20.58 -17.87 -26.85
N ALA A 119 20.80 -18.67 -27.89
CA ALA A 119 19.84 -19.68 -28.31
C ALA A 119 19.62 -20.74 -27.22
N ALA A 120 20.69 -21.22 -26.59
CA ALA A 120 20.61 -22.18 -25.49
C ALA A 120 19.88 -21.59 -24.27
N GLN A 121 20.23 -20.37 -23.85
CA GLN A 121 19.58 -19.68 -22.73
C GLN A 121 18.06 -19.53 -22.96
N ARG A 122 17.66 -19.11 -24.16
CA ARG A 122 16.25 -19.02 -24.54
C ARG A 122 15.55 -20.38 -24.53
N ALA A 123 16.22 -21.44 -24.94
CA ALA A 123 15.68 -22.80 -24.88
C ALA A 123 15.41 -23.24 -23.44
N TYR A 124 16.33 -22.97 -22.50
CA TYR A 124 16.12 -23.25 -21.06
C TYR A 124 14.93 -22.47 -20.49
N ILE A 125 14.78 -21.19 -20.86
CA ILE A 125 13.63 -20.36 -20.46
C ILE A 125 12.32 -20.95 -21.02
N ALA A 126 12.27 -21.21 -22.32
CA ALA A 126 11.07 -21.74 -22.98
C ALA A 126 10.65 -23.13 -22.46
N ALA A 127 11.61 -23.96 -22.05
CA ALA A 127 11.34 -25.28 -21.48
C ALA A 127 10.59 -25.23 -20.13
N GLN A 128 10.46 -24.06 -19.50
CA GLN A 128 9.69 -23.89 -18.26
C GLN A 128 8.22 -23.52 -18.48
N GLY A 129 7.78 -23.35 -19.73
CA GLY A 129 6.38 -23.05 -20.05
C GLY A 129 5.40 -24.21 -19.77
N PRO A 130 5.70 -25.47 -20.14
CA PRO A 130 4.79 -26.60 -19.93
C PRO A 130 4.58 -27.01 -18.46
N GLU A 131 3.46 -27.65 -18.13
CA GLU A 131 3.17 -28.17 -16.79
C GLU A 131 4.14 -29.29 -16.36
N GLU A 132 4.74 -30.01 -17.31
CA GLU A 132 5.73 -31.06 -17.03
C GLU A 132 7.12 -30.52 -16.68
N SER A 133 7.32 -29.20 -16.79
CA SER A 133 8.58 -28.54 -16.44
C SER A 133 8.85 -28.57 -14.94
N PHE A 134 10.07 -28.20 -14.54
CA PHE A 134 10.45 -28.09 -13.13
C PHE A 134 9.52 -27.13 -12.37
N SER A 135 9.26 -25.96 -12.95
CA SER A 135 8.40 -24.96 -12.31
C SER A 135 6.91 -25.17 -12.56
N GLN A 136 6.52 -26.25 -13.27
CA GLN A 136 5.13 -26.56 -13.60
C GLN A 136 4.43 -25.40 -14.33
N GLY A 137 5.15 -24.70 -15.22
CA GLY A 137 4.61 -23.56 -15.96
C GLY A 137 4.57 -22.24 -15.19
N ARG A 138 5.03 -22.21 -13.93
CA ARG A 138 4.98 -21.00 -13.08
C ARG A 138 5.93 -19.91 -13.59
N GLY A 139 7.20 -20.24 -13.77
CA GLY A 139 8.17 -19.24 -14.16
C GLY A 139 9.62 -19.67 -14.10
N ILE A 140 10.51 -18.74 -14.47
CA ILE A 140 11.97 -18.88 -14.38
C ILE A 140 12.61 -17.54 -14.01
N VAL A 141 13.65 -17.59 -13.18
CA VAL A 141 14.56 -16.48 -12.90
C VAL A 141 15.89 -16.73 -13.57
N ALA A 142 16.23 -15.93 -14.58
CA ALA A 142 17.50 -15.98 -15.31
C ALA A 142 18.38 -14.80 -14.92
N GLU A 143 19.62 -15.09 -14.51
CA GLU A 143 20.58 -14.04 -14.11
C GLU A 143 21.80 -13.99 -15.01
N GLY A 144 22.29 -12.78 -15.31
CA GLY A 144 23.45 -12.59 -16.18
C GLY A 144 23.89 -11.13 -16.32
N ARG A 145 24.40 -10.77 -17.50
CA ARG A 145 24.85 -9.41 -17.83
C ARG A 145 24.08 -8.76 -18.98
N ASP A 146 23.31 -9.55 -19.72
CA ASP A 146 22.54 -9.12 -20.89
C ASP A 146 21.21 -9.88 -21.00
N ILE A 147 20.70 -10.40 -19.88
CA ILE A 147 19.45 -11.13 -19.86
C ILE A 147 18.29 -10.19 -20.18
N THR A 148 18.28 -8.98 -19.61
CA THR A 148 17.16 -8.04 -19.74
C THR A 148 17.08 -7.40 -21.13
N THR A 149 18.16 -7.44 -21.90
CA THR A 149 18.27 -6.71 -23.18
C THR A 149 18.42 -7.63 -24.39
N VAL A 150 19.07 -8.78 -24.23
CA VAL A 150 19.41 -9.68 -25.35
C VAL A 150 18.70 -11.01 -25.23
N VAL A 151 18.79 -11.67 -24.07
CA VAL A 151 18.27 -13.04 -23.92
C VAL A 151 16.75 -13.04 -23.81
N ALA A 152 16.21 -12.25 -22.89
CA ALA A 152 14.79 -12.14 -22.59
C ALA A 152 14.35 -10.65 -22.55
N PRO A 153 14.42 -9.95 -23.70
CA PRO A 153 13.99 -8.55 -23.79
C PRO A 153 12.50 -8.37 -23.51
N ASP A 154 11.70 -9.42 -23.69
CA ASP A 154 10.25 -9.41 -23.47
C ASP A 154 9.86 -10.08 -22.13
N ALA A 155 10.83 -10.29 -21.22
CA ALA A 155 10.56 -10.80 -19.88
C ALA A 155 9.58 -9.87 -19.14
N GLU A 156 8.60 -10.47 -18.45
CA GLU A 156 7.60 -9.73 -17.68
C GLU A 156 8.25 -8.90 -16.56
N VAL A 157 9.36 -9.39 -15.99
CA VAL A 157 10.15 -8.65 -14.99
C VAL A 157 11.59 -8.52 -15.47
N ARG A 158 12.05 -7.27 -15.67
CA ARG A 158 13.42 -6.96 -16.10
C ARG A 158 14.08 -6.07 -15.07
N VAL A 159 15.12 -6.58 -14.40
CA VAL A 159 15.80 -5.91 -13.29
C VAL A 159 17.27 -5.70 -13.57
N LEU A 160 17.76 -4.49 -13.30
CA LEU A 160 19.18 -4.21 -13.14
C LEU A 160 19.50 -4.01 -11.65
N LEU A 161 20.16 -4.99 -11.04
CA LEU A 161 20.58 -4.92 -9.65
C LEU A 161 21.93 -4.21 -9.54
N THR A 162 21.98 -3.10 -8.80
CA THR A 162 23.17 -2.25 -8.66
C THR A 162 23.56 -2.09 -7.19
N ALA A 163 24.81 -1.68 -6.97
CA ALA A 163 25.31 -1.26 -5.67
C ALA A 163 26.54 -0.37 -5.85
N ARG A 164 26.80 0.51 -4.88
CA ARG A 164 28.02 1.30 -4.78
C ARG A 164 29.25 0.39 -4.71
N GLU A 165 30.34 0.88 -5.30
CA GLU A 165 31.56 0.10 -5.50
C GLU A 165 32.19 -0.40 -4.18
N ASP A 166 32.19 0.46 -3.16
CA ASP A 166 32.69 0.14 -1.82
C ASP A 166 31.91 -1.01 -1.17
N VAL A 167 30.58 -1.02 -1.34
CA VAL A 167 29.69 -2.09 -0.85
C VAL A 167 29.98 -3.40 -1.58
N ARG A 168 30.14 -3.36 -2.90
CA ARG A 168 30.43 -4.55 -3.72
C ARG A 168 31.77 -5.19 -3.34
N GLN A 169 32.79 -4.36 -3.16
CA GLN A 169 34.12 -4.82 -2.76
C GLN A 169 34.12 -5.41 -1.34
N ALA A 170 33.40 -4.78 -0.40
CA ALA A 170 33.23 -5.31 0.95
C ALA A 170 32.50 -6.68 0.97
N ARG A 171 31.45 -6.85 0.16
CA ARG A 171 30.73 -8.13 0.00
C ARG A 171 31.64 -9.22 -0.54
N ARG A 172 32.49 -8.90 -1.53
CA ARG A 172 33.42 -9.87 -2.11
C ARG A 172 34.56 -10.24 -1.17
N ASN A 173 35.10 -9.28 -0.41
CA ASN A 173 36.13 -9.55 0.59
C ASN A 173 35.63 -10.51 1.68
N ARG A 174 34.35 -10.40 2.11
CA ARG A 174 33.73 -11.37 3.02
C ARG A 174 33.57 -12.77 2.42
N GLN A 175 33.29 -12.86 1.12
CA GLN A 175 33.22 -14.14 0.41
C GLN A 175 34.61 -14.75 0.19
N ALA A 176 35.63 -13.94 -0.06
CA ALA A 176 37.01 -14.39 -0.27
C ALA A 176 37.66 -14.93 1.01
N ALA A 177 37.31 -14.39 2.18
CA ALA A 177 37.71 -14.92 3.48
C ALA A 177 37.20 -16.36 3.75
N LYS A 178 36.24 -16.85 2.95
CA LYS A 178 35.74 -18.24 2.97
C LYS A 178 36.40 -19.16 1.92
N GLY A 179 37.52 -18.75 1.30
CA GLY A 179 38.35 -19.63 0.44
C GLY A 179 38.11 -19.49 -1.07
N VAL A 180 37.38 -18.48 -1.53
CA VAL A 180 37.18 -18.19 -2.96
C VAL A 180 38.13 -17.07 -3.38
N GLY A 181 38.93 -17.28 -4.43
CA GLY A 181 40.03 -16.38 -4.82
C GLY A 181 39.65 -14.89 -4.91
N ALA A 182 40.54 -14.03 -4.40
CA ALA A 182 40.45 -12.58 -4.52
C ALA A 182 40.82 -12.15 -5.95
N GLU A 183 39.85 -12.20 -6.86
CA GLU A 183 39.99 -11.62 -8.21
C GLU A 183 39.60 -10.14 -8.20
N ASP A 184 40.29 -9.35 -9.03
CA ASP A 184 40.02 -7.93 -9.24
C ASP A 184 38.67 -7.76 -9.98
N VAL A 185 37.62 -7.50 -9.20
CA VAL A 185 36.23 -7.28 -9.66
C VAL A 185 36.17 -6.14 -10.68
N GLN A 186 37.01 -5.11 -10.50
CA GLN A 186 37.04 -3.92 -11.32
C GLN A 186 37.60 -4.21 -12.71
N ALA A 187 38.69 -4.97 -12.79
CA ALA A 187 39.29 -5.37 -14.07
C ALA A 187 38.33 -6.24 -14.90
N ARG A 188 37.57 -7.12 -14.25
CA ARG A 188 36.56 -7.96 -14.92
C ARG A 188 35.37 -7.17 -15.44
N ASP A 189 34.78 -6.33 -14.61
CA ASP A 189 33.63 -5.53 -15.05
C ASP A 189 34.01 -4.51 -16.13
N GLN A 190 35.24 -3.96 -16.10
CA GLN A 190 35.75 -3.13 -17.20
C GLN A 190 35.96 -3.91 -18.50
N MET A 191 36.32 -5.21 -18.43
CA MET A 191 36.41 -6.06 -19.61
C MET A 191 35.03 -6.41 -20.16
N ASP A 192 34.08 -6.76 -19.29
CA ASP A 192 32.73 -7.18 -19.68
C ASP A 192 31.88 -5.98 -20.18
N ALA A 193 32.07 -4.79 -19.58
CA ALA A 193 31.34 -3.57 -19.96
C ALA A 193 31.72 -3.03 -21.35
N LYS A 194 32.84 -3.47 -21.94
CA LYS A 194 33.20 -3.14 -23.33
C LYS A 194 32.28 -3.81 -24.35
N VAL A 195 31.61 -4.90 -23.96
CA VAL A 195 30.83 -5.76 -24.86
C VAL A 195 29.34 -5.75 -24.48
N THR A 196 29.00 -5.42 -23.24
CA THR A 196 27.62 -5.46 -22.71
C THR A 196 27.29 -4.24 -21.85
N SER A 197 26.10 -3.69 -22.02
CA SER A 197 25.61 -2.56 -21.22
C SER A 197 24.84 -3.06 -19.99
N PHE A 198 25.53 -3.21 -18.86
CA PHE A 198 24.94 -3.64 -17.57
C PHE A 198 25.26 -2.70 -16.41
N MET A 199 25.72 -1.48 -16.70
CA MET A 199 25.98 -0.44 -15.70
C MET A 199 24.86 0.59 -15.60
N THR A 200 23.99 0.63 -16.61
CA THR A 200 22.85 1.55 -16.70
C THR A 200 21.65 0.78 -17.25
N ALA A 201 20.48 0.99 -16.65
CA ALA A 201 19.26 0.34 -17.11
C ALA A 201 18.86 0.83 -18.50
N SER A 202 18.45 -0.10 -19.35
CA SER A 202 17.78 0.21 -20.61
C SER A 202 16.33 0.57 -20.38
N GLU A 203 15.67 1.12 -21.40
CA GLU A 203 14.25 1.46 -21.34
C GLU A 203 13.40 0.23 -20.95
N GLY A 204 12.55 0.39 -19.93
CA GLY A 204 11.71 -0.67 -19.40
C GLY A 204 12.42 -1.69 -18.48
N VAL A 205 13.67 -1.43 -18.08
CA VAL A 205 14.40 -2.20 -17.05
C VAL A 205 14.39 -1.45 -15.73
N THR A 206 13.88 -2.08 -14.67
CA THR A 206 13.81 -1.49 -13.32
C THR A 206 15.17 -1.57 -12.65
N THR A 207 15.72 -0.44 -12.21
CA THR A 207 16.97 -0.42 -11.44
C THR A 207 16.66 -0.62 -9.96
N VAL A 208 17.31 -1.60 -9.33
CA VAL A 208 17.25 -1.83 -7.89
C VAL A 208 18.64 -1.58 -7.31
N ASP A 209 18.83 -0.44 -6.63
CA ASP A 209 20.06 -0.15 -5.89
C ASP A 209 19.98 -0.73 -4.49
N ASN A 210 20.78 -1.77 -4.22
CA ASN A 210 20.80 -2.44 -2.92
C ASN A 210 21.99 -2.03 -2.03
N SER A 211 22.55 -0.83 -2.24
CA SER A 211 23.69 -0.34 -1.46
C SER A 211 23.39 -0.22 0.04
N ASP A 212 22.20 0.29 0.36
CA ASP A 212 21.74 0.54 1.74
C ASP A 212 20.68 -0.47 2.20
N LEU A 213 20.38 -1.47 1.37
CA LEU A 213 19.41 -2.50 1.67
C LEU A 213 20.08 -3.74 2.26
N THR A 214 19.42 -4.34 3.24
CA THR A 214 19.72 -5.71 3.66
C THR A 214 19.33 -6.71 2.56
N PHE A 215 19.79 -7.95 2.70
CA PHE A 215 19.42 -9.02 1.76
C PHE A 215 17.90 -9.26 1.75
N GLU A 216 17.27 -9.26 2.92
CA GLU A 216 15.82 -9.43 3.08
C GLU A 216 15.05 -8.29 2.41
N GLN A 217 15.42 -7.03 2.69
CA GLN A 217 14.79 -5.88 2.03
C GLN A 217 14.99 -5.87 0.50
N THR A 218 16.16 -6.31 0.01
CA THR A 218 16.38 -6.46 -1.43
C THR A 218 15.44 -7.51 -2.02
N LEU A 219 15.27 -8.63 -1.32
CA LEU A 219 14.38 -9.70 -1.75
C LEU A 219 12.92 -9.24 -1.74
N ASP A 220 12.48 -8.49 -0.72
CA ASP A 220 11.13 -7.94 -0.64
C ASP A 220 10.80 -7.02 -1.82
N VAL A 221 11.73 -6.14 -2.21
CA VAL A 221 11.58 -5.29 -3.40
C VAL A 221 11.42 -6.14 -4.67
N LEU A 222 12.24 -7.18 -4.83
CA LEU A 222 12.16 -8.07 -5.98
C LEU A 222 10.89 -8.92 -6.00
N ILE A 223 10.41 -9.35 -4.84
CA ILE A 223 9.13 -10.06 -4.68
C ILE A 223 8.00 -9.16 -5.15
N GLY A 224 7.95 -7.90 -4.71
CA GLY A 224 6.94 -6.94 -5.15
C GLY A 224 6.86 -6.81 -6.68
N LEU A 225 8.01 -6.65 -7.34
CA LEU A 225 8.06 -6.56 -8.81
C LEU A 225 7.50 -7.80 -9.53
N VAL A 226 7.70 -8.99 -8.96
CA VAL A 226 7.18 -10.25 -9.52
C VAL A 226 5.69 -10.42 -9.22
N GLU A 227 5.25 -10.06 -8.01
CA GLU A 227 3.82 -10.08 -7.65
C GLU A 227 3.00 -9.13 -8.53
N ASP A 228 3.52 -7.95 -8.82
CA ASP A 228 2.90 -6.98 -9.74
C ASP A 228 2.76 -7.57 -11.15
N ALA A 229 3.81 -8.23 -11.65
CA ALA A 229 3.78 -8.86 -12.97
C ALA A 229 2.84 -10.09 -13.03
N GLU A 230 2.78 -10.91 -11.98
CA GLU A 230 1.78 -11.99 -11.87
C GLU A 230 0.35 -11.44 -11.86
N GLU A 231 0.13 -10.30 -11.18
CA GLU A 231 -1.17 -9.63 -11.15
C GLU A 231 -1.57 -9.09 -12.54
N GLU A 232 -0.65 -8.44 -13.25
CA GLU A 232 -0.88 -7.96 -14.62
C GLU A 232 -1.16 -9.12 -15.60
N GLN A 233 -0.40 -10.22 -15.52
CA GLN A 233 -0.62 -11.41 -16.35
C GLN A 233 -1.98 -12.07 -16.04
N ALA A 234 -2.31 -12.25 -14.76
CA ALA A 234 -3.60 -12.81 -14.34
C ALA A 234 -4.77 -11.93 -14.78
N TYR A 235 -4.58 -10.61 -14.78
CA TYR A 235 -5.57 -9.67 -15.29
C TYR A 235 -5.72 -9.77 -16.80
N ALA A 236 -4.63 -9.81 -17.57
CA ALA A 236 -4.68 -9.98 -19.02
C ALA A 236 -5.43 -11.27 -19.41
N GLU A 237 -5.17 -12.37 -18.70
CA GLU A 237 -5.91 -13.62 -18.88
C GLU A 237 -7.40 -13.49 -18.51
N TYR A 238 -7.73 -12.79 -17.42
CA TYR A 238 -9.12 -12.54 -17.03
C TYR A 238 -9.85 -11.68 -18.07
N SER A 239 -9.23 -10.60 -18.53
CA SER A 239 -9.76 -9.69 -19.55
C SER A 239 -10.02 -10.42 -20.87
N ALA A 240 -9.06 -11.25 -21.33
CA ALA A 240 -9.25 -12.12 -22.50
C ALA A 240 -10.42 -13.11 -22.33
N ASN A 241 -10.59 -13.68 -21.13
CA ASN A 241 -11.69 -14.60 -20.83
C ASN A 241 -13.07 -13.90 -20.67
N LEU A 242 -13.09 -12.58 -20.52
CA LEU A 242 -14.28 -11.75 -20.37
C LEU A 242 -14.82 -11.17 -21.68
N GLU A 243 -14.19 -11.38 -22.84
CA GLU A 243 -14.69 -10.86 -24.12
C GLU A 243 -16.18 -11.22 -24.37
N GLY A 244 -16.68 -12.31 -23.77
CA GLY A 244 -18.08 -12.75 -23.78
C GLY A 244 -19.03 -12.18 -22.71
N TYR A 245 -18.60 -11.30 -21.82
CA TYR A 245 -19.40 -10.66 -20.75
C TYR A 245 -19.44 -9.13 -20.94
N GLU A 246 -20.46 -8.47 -20.40
CA GLU A 246 -20.55 -7.00 -20.41
C GLU A 246 -19.66 -6.41 -19.29
N LEU A 247 -18.82 -5.43 -19.66
CA LEU A 247 -17.97 -4.65 -18.76
C LEU A 247 -18.56 -3.24 -18.66
N ASP A 248 -18.75 -2.74 -17.44
CA ASP A 248 -19.18 -1.35 -17.22
C ASP A 248 -17.93 -0.45 -17.08
N GLU A 249 -18.01 0.82 -17.51
CA GLU A 249 -16.90 1.80 -17.46
C GLU A 249 -16.31 2.02 -16.05
N GLY A 250 -17.06 1.72 -14.99
CA GLY A 250 -16.61 1.82 -13.59
C GLY A 250 -15.74 0.65 -13.12
N ASP A 251 -15.67 -0.44 -13.89
CA ASP A 251 -14.94 -1.64 -13.51
C ASP A 251 -13.45 -1.55 -13.82
N GLU A 252 -13.06 -0.93 -14.94
CA GLU A 252 -11.64 -0.75 -15.30
C GLU A 252 -10.87 -0.04 -14.18
N GLY A 253 -11.45 1.00 -13.57
CA GLY A 253 -10.82 1.74 -12.47
C GLY A 253 -10.78 1.01 -11.12
N LEU A 254 -11.68 0.04 -10.87
CA LEU A 254 -11.63 -0.83 -9.68
C LEU A 254 -10.60 -1.97 -9.85
N ILE A 255 -10.20 -2.24 -11.09
CA ILE A 255 -9.39 -3.40 -11.48
C ILE A 255 -7.93 -3.03 -11.81
N ASP A 256 -7.67 -1.83 -12.34
CA ASP A 256 -6.33 -1.24 -12.57
C ASP A 256 -5.64 -0.88 -11.23
N GLY A 257 -6.37 -0.77 -10.13
CA GLY A 257 -5.78 -0.29 -8.86
C GLY A 257 -5.42 1.20 -8.90
N SER A 258 -5.49 1.87 -10.05
CA SER A 258 -5.32 3.32 -10.21
C SER A 258 -6.32 4.17 -9.39
N SER A 259 -7.42 3.59 -8.91
CA SER A 259 -8.32 4.24 -7.95
C SER A 259 -7.84 4.21 -6.49
N PHE A 260 -6.77 3.45 -6.19
CA PHE A 260 -6.24 3.27 -4.83
C PHE A 260 -4.71 3.32 -4.69
N LEU A 261 -3.96 3.55 -5.77
CA LEU A 261 -2.51 3.79 -5.72
C LEU A 261 -2.22 5.21 -5.21
N GLY A 262 -2.34 5.40 -3.90
CA GLY A 262 -1.65 6.48 -3.21
C GLY A 262 -0.22 6.05 -2.92
N GLU A 263 0.73 6.61 -3.67
CA GLU A 263 2.17 6.41 -3.58
C GLU A 263 2.68 6.35 -2.12
N GLU A 264 3.34 5.25 -1.74
CA GLU A 264 4.22 5.23 -0.56
C GLU A 264 5.49 6.02 -0.89
N ARG A 265 5.44 7.34 -0.65
CA ARG A 265 6.64 8.19 -0.61
C ARG A 265 7.20 8.23 0.81
N GLU A 266 8.45 7.82 0.96
CA GLU A 266 9.28 8.17 2.12
C GLU A 266 9.42 9.70 2.22
N ALA A 267 9.03 10.31 3.34
CA ALA A 267 9.47 11.67 3.68
C ALA A 267 9.17 12.05 5.13
N GLN A 268 10.08 12.83 5.72
CA GLN A 268 10.03 13.42 7.06
C GLN A 268 8.89 14.45 7.25
N ALA A 269 8.55 14.74 8.51
CA ALA A 269 7.49 15.67 8.90
C ALA A 269 7.67 17.09 8.30
N LYS A 270 6.69 17.54 7.49
CA LYS A 270 6.63 18.88 6.89
C LYS A 270 5.40 19.63 7.43
N ALA A 271 5.61 20.81 8.01
CA ALA A 271 4.52 21.71 8.39
C ALA A 271 3.82 22.22 7.12
N VAL A 272 2.49 22.25 7.11
CA VAL A 272 1.69 22.65 5.94
C VAL A 272 0.59 23.62 6.34
N GLY A 273 0.17 24.47 5.39
CA GLY A 273 -0.90 25.43 5.62
C GLY A 273 -2.28 24.77 5.63
N VAL A 274 -3.22 25.34 6.38
CA VAL A 274 -4.63 24.92 6.40
C VAL A 274 -5.47 25.89 5.57
N LEU A 275 -6.21 25.38 4.59
CA LEU A 275 -7.11 26.13 3.71
C LEU A 275 -8.56 25.74 3.98
N ALA A 276 -9.39 26.68 4.44
CA ALA A 276 -10.81 26.43 4.66
C ALA A 276 -11.67 26.87 3.48
N VAL A 277 -12.70 26.07 3.15
CA VAL A 277 -13.73 26.42 2.17
C VAL A 277 -15.02 26.81 2.89
N VAL A 278 -15.38 28.09 2.79
CA VAL A 278 -16.47 28.72 3.56
C VAL A 278 -17.47 29.38 2.61
N GLY A 279 -18.74 29.40 2.98
CA GLY A 279 -19.79 30.02 2.16
C GLY A 279 -21.18 29.58 2.61
N ARG A 280 -22.22 30.29 2.18
CA ARG A 280 -23.62 29.93 2.53
C ARG A 280 -24.00 28.54 1.98
N PRO A 281 -25.09 27.91 2.46
CA PRO A 281 -25.57 26.66 1.88
C PRO A 281 -25.84 26.76 0.37
N ASN A 282 -25.67 25.64 -0.34
CA ASN A 282 -26.01 25.47 -1.77
C ASN A 282 -25.21 26.31 -2.79
N VAL A 283 -24.11 26.95 -2.37
CA VAL A 283 -23.16 27.64 -3.29
C VAL A 283 -22.20 26.70 -4.02
N GLY A 284 -22.22 25.39 -3.70
CA GLY A 284 -21.35 24.39 -4.33
C GLY A 284 -19.99 24.17 -3.64
N LYS A 285 -19.89 24.39 -2.33
CA LYS A 285 -18.66 24.14 -1.53
C LYS A 285 -18.16 22.70 -1.66
N SER A 286 -19.02 21.72 -1.41
CA SER A 286 -18.63 20.30 -1.45
C SER A 286 -18.28 19.84 -2.87
N THR A 287 -18.92 20.43 -3.89
CA THR A 287 -18.53 20.24 -5.30
C THR A 287 -17.11 20.73 -5.56
N LEU A 288 -16.76 21.91 -5.02
CA LEU A 288 -15.41 22.47 -5.14
C LEU A 288 -14.38 21.62 -4.36
N VAL A 289 -14.68 21.23 -3.13
CA VAL A 289 -13.81 20.38 -2.30
C VAL A 289 -13.49 19.05 -3.00
N ASN A 290 -14.50 18.37 -3.56
CA ASN A 290 -14.27 17.16 -4.37
C ASN A 290 -13.38 17.39 -5.58
N ARG A 291 -13.51 18.56 -6.21
CA ARG A 291 -12.69 18.92 -7.36
C ARG A 291 -11.23 19.07 -6.97
N ILE A 292 -10.97 19.75 -5.86
CA ILE A 292 -9.62 19.96 -5.33
C ILE A 292 -8.97 18.62 -4.95
N LEU A 293 -9.74 17.67 -4.41
CA LEU A 293 -9.20 16.39 -3.93
C LEU A 293 -8.98 15.33 -5.03
N GLY A 294 -9.39 15.57 -6.28
CA GLY A 294 -9.26 14.59 -7.37
C GLY A 294 -10.14 13.33 -7.24
N ARG A 295 -10.87 13.17 -6.13
CA ARG A 295 -11.76 12.04 -5.83
C ARG A 295 -13.04 12.51 -5.14
N ARG A 296 -14.13 11.73 -5.24
CA ARG A 296 -15.40 12.01 -4.55
C ARG A 296 -15.28 11.68 -3.06
N ALA A 297 -14.74 12.61 -2.26
CA ALA A 297 -14.57 12.47 -0.81
C ALA A 297 -15.63 13.22 0.01
N ALA A 298 -16.14 14.35 -0.49
CA ALA A 298 -17.24 15.12 0.07
C ALA A 298 -18.55 14.74 -0.66
N VAL A 299 -19.46 13.99 -0.04
CA VAL A 299 -20.61 13.44 -0.80
C VAL A 299 -21.51 14.54 -1.37
N VAL A 300 -21.90 14.38 -2.64
CA VAL A 300 -23.05 15.04 -3.28
C VAL A 300 -24.16 13.99 -3.33
N GLU A 301 -25.06 13.99 -2.34
CA GLU A 301 -26.29 13.18 -2.36
C GLU A 301 -27.45 14.01 -1.84
N ASP A 302 -28.57 13.99 -2.57
CA ASP A 302 -29.83 14.69 -2.30
C ASP A 302 -30.76 13.92 -1.35
N THR A 303 -30.23 13.14 -0.39
CA THR A 303 -31.04 12.35 0.55
C THR A 303 -31.10 13.04 1.92
N PRO A 304 -32.29 13.50 2.39
CA PRO A 304 -32.42 14.15 3.70
C PRO A 304 -32.16 13.17 4.85
N GLY A 305 -31.32 13.54 5.82
CA GLY A 305 -31.20 12.82 7.10
C GLY A 305 -29.81 12.30 7.53
N VAL A 306 -28.70 12.76 6.95
CA VAL A 306 -27.34 12.34 7.35
C VAL A 306 -26.52 13.54 7.83
N THR A 307 -26.20 13.59 9.13
CA THR A 307 -25.40 14.67 9.74
C THR A 307 -23.91 14.35 9.63
N ARG A 308 -23.09 15.30 9.17
CA ARG A 308 -21.64 15.10 8.90
C ARG A 308 -20.76 16.06 9.70
N ASP A 309 -19.78 15.50 10.41
CA ASP A 309 -18.79 16.25 11.19
C ASP A 309 -17.47 16.38 10.45
N ARG A 310 -17.12 17.63 10.13
CA ARG A 310 -15.79 18.25 9.93
C ARG A 310 -14.66 17.34 9.45
N VAL A 311 -14.59 17.16 8.13
CA VAL A 311 -13.51 16.42 7.47
C VAL A 311 -12.42 17.39 7.00
N SER A 312 -11.21 17.23 7.53
CA SER A 312 -9.99 17.81 6.98
C SER A 312 -9.35 16.81 6.03
N TYR A 313 -9.02 17.23 4.82
CA TYR A 313 -8.42 16.37 3.79
C TYR A 313 -6.99 16.82 3.52
N ASP A 314 -6.09 15.86 3.32
CA ASP A 314 -4.78 16.17 2.76
C ASP A 314 -4.94 16.43 1.25
N ALA A 315 -4.40 17.55 0.77
CA ALA A 315 -4.51 18.00 -0.60
C ALA A 315 -3.15 18.45 -1.12
N GLU A 316 -2.95 18.30 -2.42
CA GLU A 316 -1.74 18.70 -3.13
C GLU A 316 -2.16 19.49 -4.38
N TRP A 317 -1.46 20.59 -4.64
CA TRP A 317 -1.62 21.34 -5.88
C TRP A 317 -0.28 21.98 -6.27
N ALA A 318 0.14 21.73 -7.51
CA ALA A 318 1.36 22.30 -8.11
C ALA A 318 2.63 22.14 -7.24
N GLY A 319 2.81 20.95 -6.66
CA GLY A 319 3.89 20.58 -5.75
C GLY A 319 3.74 21.10 -4.32
N THR A 320 2.58 21.65 -3.94
CA THR A 320 2.34 22.25 -2.62
C THR A 320 1.34 21.43 -1.82
N ASP A 321 1.80 20.87 -0.71
CA ASP A 321 0.97 20.14 0.25
C ASP A 321 0.24 21.12 1.19
N PHE A 322 -1.04 20.89 1.43
CA PHE A 322 -1.87 21.65 2.37
C PHE A 322 -3.02 20.81 2.93
N LYS A 323 -3.62 21.25 4.04
CA LYS A 323 -4.86 20.66 4.55
C LYS A 323 -6.07 21.45 4.08
N LEU A 324 -7.08 20.77 3.56
CA LEU A 324 -8.34 21.37 3.11
C LEU A 324 -9.46 21.08 4.12
N VAL A 325 -10.17 22.11 4.58
CA VAL A 325 -11.27 21.99 5.57
C VAL A 325 -12.60 22.39 4.93
N ASP A 326 -13.60 21.49 4.93
CA ASP A 326 -14.97 21.78 4.47
C ASP A 326 -15.88 22.22 5.64
N THR A 327 -16.75 23.20 5.36
CA THR A 327 -17.76 23.71 6.29
C THR A 327 -19.17 23.13 6.07
N GLY A 328 -19.40 22.33 5.03
CA GLY A 328 -20.73 21.81 4.69
C GLY A 328 -21.11 20.51 5.41
N GLY A 329 -22.14 20.50 6.28
CA GLY A 329 -22.69 19.23 6.77
C GLY A 329 -23.61 19.20 8.00
N TRP A 330 -23.99 20.34 8.61
CA TRP A 330 -24.89 20.34 9.77
C TRP A 330 -26.19 21.10 9.46
N GLU A 331 -27.29 20.37 9.31
CA GLU A 331 -28.64 20.94 9.46
C GLU A 331 -28.89 21.20 10.95
N ALA A 332 -29.04 22.48 11.31
CA ALA A 332 -29.55 22.85 12.62
C ALA A 332 -31.08 22.70 12.58
N ASP A 333 -31.59 21.72 13.30
CA ASP A 333 -33.02 21.59 13.56
C ASP A 333 -33.47 22.79 14.43
N VAL A 334 -34.46 23.51 13.91
CA VAL A 334 -35.34 24.51 14.56
C VAL A 334 -34.77 25.91 14.89
N GLU A 335 -35.55 26.93 14.46
CA GLU A 335 -35.50 28.38 14.76
C GLU A 335 -34.10 28.99 15.02
N GLY A 336 -33.45 29.41 13.93
CA GLY A 336 -32.22 30.21 14.00
C GLY A 336 -31.15 29.87 12.97
N ILE A 337 -31.54 29.40 11.78
CA ILE A 337 -30.66 28.96 10.68
C ILE A 337 -29.49 29.94 10.42
N GLU A 338 -29.74 31.24 10.54
CA GLU A 338 -28.71 32.25 10.28
C GLU A 338 -27.60 32.35 11.36
N SER A 339 -27.87 31.98 12.61
CA SER A 339 -26.89 32.04 13.72
C SER A 339 -25.94 30.83 13.71
N ALA A 340 -26.46 29.67 13.30
CA ALA A 340 -25.70 28.43 13.15
C ALA A 340 -24.67 28.51 12.02
N ILE A 341 -25.02 29.13 10.88
CA ILE A 341 -24.13 29.30 9.72
C ILE A 341 -22.91 30.18 10.08
N ALA A 342 -23.13 31.27 10.81
CA ALA A 342 -22.05 32.15 11.26
C ALA A 342 -21.09 31.45 12.22
N SER A 343 -21.62 30.64 13.15
CA SER A 343 -20.82 29.87 14.11
C SER A 343 -19.96 28.79 13.43
N GLN A 344 -20.47 28.15 12.37
CA GLN A 344 -19.73 27.15 11.58
C GLN A 344 -18.58 27.79 10.80
N ALA A 345 -18.88 28.89 10.10
CA ALA A 345 -17.89 29.66 9.36
C ALA A 345 -16.79 30.19 10.30
N GLN A 346 -17.15 30.65 11.49
CA GLN A 346 -16.20 31.18 12.47
C GLN A 346 -15.19 30.12 12.92
N ILE A 347 -15.64 28.90 13.22
CA ILE A 347 -14.76 27.82 13.69
C ILE A 347 -13.80 27.36 12.59
N ALA A 348 -14.27 27.21 11.35
CA ALA A 348 -13.39 26.84 10.24
C ALA A 348 -12.38 27.93 9.91
N VAL A 349 -12.80 29.19 10.03
CA VAL A 349 -11.89 30.33 9.89
C VAL A 349 -10.88 30.34 11.02
N GLU A 350 -11.24 30.11 12.28
CA GLU A 350 -10.29 30.07 13.41
C GLU A 350 -9.18 29.02 13.21
N LEU A 351 -9.49 27.88 12.60
CA LEU A 351 -8.57 26.76 12.38
C LEU A 351 -7.74 26.84 11.08
N ALA A 352 -8.07 27.74 10.16
CA ALA A 352 -7.40 27.83 8.86
C ALA A 352 -6.28 28.88 8.84
N ASP A 353 -5.27 28.73 8.00
CA ASP A 353 -4.27 29.77 7.74
C ASP A 353 -4.72 30.71 6.61
N ALA A 354 -5.53 30.22 5.68
CA ALA A 354 -6.21 31.01 4.65
C ALA A 354 -7.62 30.46 4.34
N VAL A 355 -8.44 31.25 3.66
CA VAL A 355 -9.85 30.93 3.41
C VAL A 355 -10.24 31.14 1.96
N ILE A 356 -10.96 30.18 1.38
CA ILE A 356 -11.74 30.35 0.14
C ILE A 356 -13.18 30.66 0.52
N LEU A 357 -13.65 31.86 0.20
CA LEU A 357 -15.06 32.23 0.29
C LEU A 357 -15.77 31.87 -1.02
N VAL A 358 -16.68 30.91 -0.98
CA VAL A 358 -17.50 30.50 -2.11
C VAL A 358 -18.85 31.23 -2.08
N VAL A 359 -19.14 31.95 -3.15
CA VAL A 359 -20.41 32.63 -3.41
C VAL A 359 -21.04 32.10 -4.71
N ASP A 360 -22.33 32.33 -4.89
CA ASP A 360 -23.08 31.86 -6.06
C ASP A 360 -23.26 32.99 -7.06
N GLY A 361 -22.65 32.86 -8.24
CA GLY A 361 -22.69 33.87 -9.30
C GLY A 361 -24.06 34.07 -9.94
N GLN A 362 -24.97 33.09 -9.85
CA GLN A 362 -26.32 33.19 -10.43
C GLN A 362 -27.28 33.93 -9.51
N VAL A 363 -27.09 33.79 -8.20
CA VAL A 363 -27.97 34.39 -7.18
C VAL A 363 -27.53 35.81 -6.80
N GLY A 364 -26.24 36.13 -6.92
CA GLY A 364 -25.70 37.41 -6.48
C GLY A 364 -25.46 37.46 -4.97
N LEU A 365 -25.17 38.67 -4.47
CA LEU A 365 -24.86 38.91 -3.05
C LEU A 365 -26.10 38.84 -2.16
N THR A 366 -26.00 38.06 -1.08
CA THR A 366 -27.07 37.94 -0.08
C THR A 366 -26.65 38.48 1.29
N ALA A 367 -27.63 38.76 2.16
CA ALA A 367 -27.37 39.18 3.55
C ALA A 367 -26.57 38.12 4.36
N SER A 368 -26.62 36.84 3.97
CA SER A 368 -25.81 35.78 4.57
C SER A 368 -24.34 35.90 4.16
N ASP A 369 -24.09 36.21 2.87
CA ASP A 369 -22.73 36.42 2.35
C ASP A 369 -22.09 37.65 3.03
N GLU A 370 -22.83 38.74 3.21
CA GLU A 370 -22.36 39.94 3.91
C GLU A 370 -21.97 39.68 5.38
N ARG A 371 -22.65 38.76 6.06
CA ARG A 371 -22.29 38.37 7.45
C ARG A 371 -21.00 37.56 7.48
N ILE A 372 -20.85 36.58 6.58
CA ILE A 372 -19.63 35.78 6.45
C ILE A 372 -18.45 36.71 6.10
N VAL A 373 -18.65 37.67 5.20
CA VAL A 373 -17.65 38.68 4.83
C VAL A 373 -17.24 39.55 6.02
N ARG A 374 -18.20 40.01 6.84
CA ARG A 374 -17.88 40.76 8.07
C ARG A 374 -17.05 39.94 9.05
N MET A 375 -17.40 38.68 9.24
CA MET A 375 -16.66 37.75 10.09
C MET A 375 -15.24 37.49 9.55
N LEU A 376 -15.10 37.26 8.25
CA LEU A 376 -13.80 37.06 7.61
C LEU A 376 -12.90 38.30 7.74
N ARG A 377 -13.44 39.52 7.55
CA ARG A 377 -12.71 40.76 7.78
C ARG A 377 -12.23 40.90 9.22
N ALA A 378 -13.06 40.52 10.20
CA ALA A 378 -12.70 40.55 11.61
C ALA A 378 -11.62 39.52 11.98
N SER A 379 -11.53 38.40 11.23
CA SER A 379 -10.54 37.34 11.47
C SER A 379 -9.12 37.72 11.05
N GLY A 380 -8.97 38.69 10.14
CA GLY A 380 -7.67 39.12 9.59
C GLY A 380 -6.97 38.10 8.69
N LYS A 381 -7.60 36.95 8.39
CA LYS A 381 -7.00 35.90 7.57
C LYS A 381 -7.03 36.24 6.08
N PRO A 382 -6.05 35.80 5.28
CA PRO A 382 -6.09 35.95 3.83
C PRO A 382 -7.32 35.23 3.24
N VAL A 383 -8.08 35.93 2.40
CA VAL A 383 -9.29 35.38 1.76
C VAL A 383 -9.16 35.44 0.24
N THR A 384 -9.54 34.36 -0.44
CA THR A 384 -9.77 34.31 -1.88
C THR A 384 -11.25 34.09 -2.16
N VAL A 385 -11.83 34.87 -3.08
CA VAL A 385 -13.27 34.82 -3.38
C VAL A 385 -13.48 33.98 -4.63
N ALA A 386 -14.25 32.89 -4.49
CA ALA A 386 -14.67 32.01 -5.58
C ALA A 386 -16.14 32.28 -5.93
N VAL A 387 -16.40 32.81 -7.12
CA VAL A 387 -17.75 33.03 -7.65
C VAL A 387 -18.15 31.79 -8.45
N ASN A 388 -18.85 30.86 -7.79
CA ASN A 388 -19.19 29.57 -8.35
C ASN A 388 -20.45 29.61 -9.22
N LYS A 389 -20.63 28.57 -10.07
CA LYS A 389 -21.70 28.44 -11.08
C LYS A 389 -21.56 29.43 -12.26
N ALA A 390 -20.32 29.84 -12.56
CA ALA A 390 -19.99 30.59 -13.78
C ALA A 390 -19.85 29.62 -14.98
N ASP A 391 -20.97 29.07 -15.42
CA ASP A 391 -21.01 28.00 -16.43
C ASP A 391 -20.90 28.54 -17.88
N ASP A 392 -21.06 29.86 -18.07
CA ASP A 392 -20.93 30.53 -19.36
C ASP A 392 -20.19 31.88 -19.26
N GLN A 393 -19.84 32.44 -20.42
CA GLN A 393 -19.07 33.69 -20.52
C GLN A 393 -19.83 34.91 -19.98
N THR A 394 -21.16 34.88 -19.97
CA THR A 394 -21.97 35.99 -19.44
C THR A 394 -21.96 35.96 -17.90
N ALA A 395 -21.98 34.77 -17.30
CA ALA A 395 -21.81 34.58 -15.87
C ALA A 395 -20.40 34.96 -15.38
N GLU A 396 -19.35 34.76 -16.19
CA GLU A 396 -18.00 35.27 -15.91
C GLU A 396 -17.97 36.80 -15.83
N TYR A 397 -18.63 37.51 -16.75
CA TYR A 397 -18.75 38.97 -16.68
C TYR A 397 -19.56 39.43 -15.46
N ALA A 398 -20.60 38.68 -15.07
CA ALA A 398 -21.42 38.98 -13.90
C ALA A 398 -20.64 38.84 -12.58
N ALA A 399 -19.57 38.03 -12.55
CA ALA A 399 -18.70 37.90 -11.37
C ALA A 399 -18.03 39.23 -10.97
N SER A 400 -17.95 40.21 -11.88
CA SER A 400 -17.45 41.57 -11.59
C SER A 400 -18.25 42.31 -10.51
N GLU A 401 -19.50 41.94 -10.24
CA GLU A 401 -20.28 42.52 -9.16
C GLU A 401 -19.69 42.22 -7.76
N PHE A 402 -19.01 41.08 -7.61
CA PHE A 402 -18.51 40.61 -6.32
C PHE A 402 -17.27 41.37 -5.84
N TRP A 403 -16.69 42.26 -6.67
CA TRP A 403 -15.69 43.24 -6.23
C TRP A 403 -16.21 44.13 -5.08
N LYS A 404 -17.54 44.35 -5.01
CA LYS A 404 -18.19 45.09 -3.91
C LYS A 404 -17.96 44.46 -2.53
N LEU A 405 -17.58 43.17 -2.46
CA LEU A 405 -17.22 42.51 -1.21
C LEU A 405 -15.93 43.04 -0.58
N GLY A 406 -15.07 43.72 -1.34
CA GLY A 406 -13.82 44.31 -0.83
C GLY A 406 -12.87 43.28 -0.21
N LEU A 407 -12.84 42.05 -0.74
CA LEU A 407 -11.96 40.95 -0.31
C LEU A 407 -10.89 40.59 -1.35
N GLY A 408 -10.66 41.49 -2.32
CA GLY A 408 -9.77 41.28 -3.46
C GLY A 408 -10.50 40.83 -4.72
N GLU A 409 -9.73 40.36 -5.70
CA GLU A 409 -10.24 39.90 -6.99
C GLU A 409 -11.15 38.67 -6.83
N PRO A 410 -12.39 38.70 -7.36
CA PRO A 410 -13.28 37.55 -7.43
C PRO A 410 -12.93 36.65 -8.62
N PHE A 411 -12.73 35.36 -8.36
CA PHE A 411 -12.41 34.35 -9.36
C PHE A 411 -13.69 33.64 -9.82
N PRO A 412 -14.15 33.82 -11.07
CA PRO A 412 -15.27 33.06 -11.60
C PRO A 412 -14.88 31.60 -11.80
N ILE A 413 -15.66 30.68 -11.23
CA ILE A 413 -15.42 29.24 -11.34
C ILE A 413 -16.69 28.47 -11.68
N SER A 414 -16.52 27.31 -12.30
CA SER A 414 -17.52 26.25 -12.31
C SER A 414 -16.94 25.02 -11.63
N ALA A 415 -17.27 24.82 -10.36
CA ALA A 415 -16.81 23.66 -9.60
C ALA A 415 -17.30 22.33 -10.21
N MET A 416 -18.47 22.34 -10.85
CA MET A 416 -19.05 21.17 -11.51
C MET A 416 -18.28 20.78 -12.77
N HIS A 417 -17.89 21.77 -13.58
CA HIS A 417 -17.21 21.55 -14.86
C HIS A 417 -15.68 21.72 -14.79
N GLY A 418 -15.15 22.11 -13.62
CA GLY A 418 -13.71 22.30 -13.38
C GLY A 418 -13.14 23.60 -13.96
N ARG A 419 -13.95 24.53 -14.48
CA ARG A 419 -13.48 25.79 -15.08
C ARG A 419 -13.03 26.78 -14.00
N GLY A 420 -11.88 27.43 -14.21
CA GLY A 420 -11.35 28.50 -13.34
C GLY A 420 -10.84 28.04 -11.97
N VAL A 421 -10.95 26.75 -11.65
CA VAL A 421 -10.54 26.20 -10.34
C VAL A 421 -9.02 26.24 -10.17
N GLY A 422 -8.24 26.08 -11.25
CA GLY A 422 -6.78 26.20 -11.21
C GLY A 422 -6.32 27.59 -10.81
N ASP A 423 -6.81 28.63 -11.51
CA ASP A 423 -6.48 30.03 -11.21
C ASP A 423 -6.89 30.43 -9.78
N LEU A 424 -8.04 29.91 -9.31
CA LEU A 424 -8.49 30.08 -7.93
C LEU A 424 -7.50 29.47 -6.92
N LEU A 425 -7.03 28.24 -7.19
CA LEU A 425 -6.12 27.51 -6.30
C LEU A 425 -4.74 28.16 -6.26
N ASP A 426 -4.22 28.58 -7.41
CA ASP A 426 -2.95 29.32 -7.48
C ASP A 426 -3.02 30.58 -6.59
N ALA A 427 -4.08 31.38 -6.75
CA ALA A 427 -4.28 32.59 -5.93
C ALA A 427 -4.52 32.29 -4.44
N ALA A 428 -5.22 31.20 -4.12
CA ALA A 428 -5.47 30.79 -2.73
C ALA A 428 -4.20 30.30 -2.03
N LEU A 429 -3.36 29.54 -2.71
CA LEU A 429 -2.12 29.01 -2.15
C LEU A 429 -1.02 30.07 -2.08
N ASP A 430 -0.98 31.02 -3.00
CA ASP A 430 -0.07 32.17 -2.87
C ASP A 430 -0.39 33.01 -1.64
N LYS A 431 -1.67 33.21 -1.33
CA LYS A 431 -2.10 33.85 -0.07
C LYS A 431 -1.82 32.99 1.16
N LEU A 432 -1.99 31.67 1.05
CA LEU A 432 -1.65 30.72 2.12
C LEU A 432 -0.16 30.78 2.47
N ARG A 433 0.72 30.87 1.46
CA ARG A 433 2.18 31.00 1.63
C ARG A 433 2.60 32.31 2.28
N GLN A 434 1.80 33.37 2.13
CA GLN A 434 2.04 34.68 2.74
C GLN A 434 1.55 34.78 4.19
N ALA A 435 0.79 33.80 4.70
CA ALA A 435 0.37 33.77 6.09
C ALA A 435 1.56 33.44 7.02
N GLU A 436 1.85 34.31 7.99
CA GLU A 436 3.04 34.22 8.87
C GLU A 436 3.06 33.00 9.82
N ARG A 437 1.98 32.20 9.89
CA ARG A 437 1.90 30.97 10.71
C ARG A 437 1.30 29.83 9.89
N THR A 438 1.90 28.66 9.98
CA THR A 438 1.34 27.36 9.56
C THR A 438 0.75 26.68 10.80
N SER A 439 -0.58 26.49 10.83
CA SER A 439 -1.28 25.87 11.96
C SER A 439 -1.56 24.38 11.76
N GLY A 440 -1.22 23.83 10.59
CA GLY A 440 -1.28 22.42 10.27
C GLY A 440 0.07 21.70 10.40
N PHE A 441 0.03 20.49 10.93
CA PHE A 441 1.12 19.53 10.80
C PHE A 441 0.65 18.39 9.89
N LEU A 442 1.48 17.98 8.93
CA LEU A 442 1.32 16.64 8.36
C LEU A 442 1.58 15.63 9.48
N THR A 443 0.74 14.61 9.57
CA THR A 443 0.93 13.50 10.51
C THR A 443 2.32 12.91 10.30
N PRO A 444 3.12 12.61 11.35
CA PRO A 444 4.37 11.89 11.18
C PRO A 444 4.10 10.58 10.43
N THR A 445 4.59 10.48 9.19
CA THR A 445 4.52 9.27 8.40
C THR A 445 5.49 8.24 9.01
N GLY A 446 5.01 7.01 9.18
CA GLY A 446 5.73 5.89 9.82
C GLY A 446 5.21 5.48 11.21
N LEU A 447 4.52 6.37 11.94
CA LEU A 447 3.92 6.00 13.23
C LEU A 447 2.52 5.41 13.02
N ARG A 448 2.29 4.22 13.57
CA ARG A 448 0.98 3.56 13.51
C ARG A 448 -0.01 4.31 14.40
N ARG A 449 -1.16 4.69 13.85
CA ARG A 449 -2.16 5.51 14.55
C ARG A 449 -3.10 4.64 15.37
N VAL A 450 -3.17 4.88 16.67
CA VAL A 450 -3.93 4.06 17.61
C VAL A 450 -4.99 4.90 18.31
N ALA A 451 -6.26 4.48 18.24
CA ALA A 451 -7.33 5.05 19.04
C ALA A 451 -7.59 4.19 20.28
N LEU A 452 -7.62 4.83 21.46
CA LEU A 452 -7.99 4.17 22.71
C LEU A 452 -9.45 4.46 23.05
N VAL A 453 -10.35 3.51 22.77
CA VAL A 453 -11.81 3.72 22.83
C VAL A 453 -12.47 2.81 23.86
N GLY A 454 -13.69 3.18 24.28
CA GLY A 454 -14.47 2.42 25.26
C GLY A 454 -15.27 3.34 26.17
N ARG A 455 -16.15 2.76 27.00
CA ARG A 455 -17.01 3.52 27.90
C ARG A 455 -16.25 4.37 28.94
N PRO A 456 -16.91 5.34 29.59
CA PRO A 456 -16.37 6.00 30.78
C PRO A 456 -15.90 5.00 31.85
N ASN A 457 -14.80 5.31 32.54
CA ASN A 457 -14.28 4.56 33.70
C ASN A 457 -13.81 3.11 33.45
N VAL A 458 -13.74 2.64 32.19
CA VAL A 458 -13.16 1.32 31.83
C VAL A 458 -11.64 1.25 32.04
N GLY A 459 -10.98 2.38 32.29
CA GLY A 459 -9.56 2.46 32.60
C GLY A 459 -8.65 2.86 31.44
N LYS A 460 -9.17 3.58 30.43
CA LYS A 460 -8.38 4.15 29.32
C LYS A 460 -7.17 4.95 29.80
N SER A 461 -7.36 5.90 30.71
CA SER A 461 -6.28 6.76 31.23
C SER A 461 -5.25 5.99 32.03
N SER A 462 -5.71 4.99 32.81
CA SER A 462 -4.81 4.10 33.53
C SER A 462 -3.96 3.27 32.56
N LEU A 463 -4.55 2.77 31.47
CA LEU A 463 -3.80 2.00 30.48
C LEU A 463 -2.80 2.87 29.73
N LEU A 464 -3.22 4.06 29.26
CA LEU A 464 -2.33 5.00 28.58
C LEU A 464 -1.13 5.35 29.47
N ASN A 465 -1.36 5.73 30.72
CA ASN A 465 -0.27 6.02 31.67
C ASN A 465 0.62 4.79 31.90
N GLN A 466 0.05 3.60 32.03
CA GLN A 466 0.83 2.37 32.23
C GLN A 466 1.73 2.07 31.02
N LEU A 467 1.27 2.34 29.80
CA LEU A 467 2.05 2.20 28.57
C LEU A 467 3.10 3.32 28.44
N SER A 468 2.78 4.54 28.89
CA SER A 468 3.73 5.67 28.91
C SER A 468 4.76 5.63 30.03
N HIS A 469 4.60 4.77 31.05
CA HIS A 469 5.52 4.67 32.19
C HIS A 469 6.38 3.40 32.19
N SER A 470 6.26 2.51 31.20
CA SER A 470 7.30 1.51 30.95
C SER A 470 8.60 2.22 30.54
N GLU A 471 9.75 1.71 31.03
CA GLU A 471 11.08 2.39 31.17
C GLU A 471 11.72 3.02 29.90
N ARG A 472 10.99 3.22 28.80
CA ARG A 472 11.49 3.75 27.51
C ARG A 472 10.57 4.75 26.79
N ALA A 473 9.37 5.05 27.30
CA ALA A 473 8.48 6.00 26.64
C ALA A 473 8.92 7.46 26.85
N VAL A 474 9.43 8.08 25.77
CA VAL A 474 9.69 9.53 25.72
C VAL A 474 8.42 10.24 25.29
N VAL A 475 7.76 10.91 26.22
CA VAL A 475 6.60 11.77 25.92
C VAL A 475 7.14 13.09 25.36
N ASN A 476 6.85 13.38 24.09
CA ASN A 476 7.15 14.67 23.49
C ASN A 476 5.85 15.49 23.36
N ASP A 477 5.66 16.45 24.26
CA ASP A 477 4.56 17.40 24.19
C ASP A 477 4.88 18.42 23.08
N LEU A 478 4.39 18.20 21.86
CA LEU A 478 4.36 19.24 20.82
C LEU A 478 3.40 20.34 21.27
N ALA A 479 3.92 21.32 21.99
CA ALA A 479 3.16 22.37 22.66
C ALA A 479 2.48 23.35 21.70
N GLY A 480 1.22 23.72 21.98
CA GLY A 480 0.61 24.92 21.37
C GLY A 480 -0.92 25.07 21.48
N THR A 481 -1.40 25.59 22.62
CA THR A 481 -2.74 26.16 22.90
C THR A 481 -3.87 25.23 23.41
N THR A 482 -4.75 25.82 24.21
CA THR A 482 -5.53 25.17 25.28
C THR A 482 -6.85 24.50 24.88
N ARG A 483 -7.18 24.30 23.60
CA ARG A 483 -8.50 23.77 23.22
C ARG A 483 -8.54 22.59 22.25
N ASP A 484 -7.41 22.16 21.69
CA ASP A 484 -7.39 21.08 20.70
C ASP A 484 -7.01 19.71 21.29
N PRO A 485 -7.50 18.60 20.69
CA PRO A 485 -7.09 17.26 21.07
C PRO A 485 -5.60 17.07 20.76
N VAL A 486 -4.82 16.80 21.79
CA VAL A 486 -3.38 16.52 21.70
C VAL A 486 -3.22 15.03 21.37
N ASP A 487 -2.60 14.70 20.24
CA ASP A 487 -2.17 13.34 19.93
C ASP A 487 -0.81 13.09 20.63
N GLU A 488 -0.59 11.89 21.17
CA GLU A 488 0.61 11.58 21.96
C GLU A 488 1.40 10.43 21.34
N ILE A 489 2.73 10.58 21.27
CA ILE A 489 3.63 9.50 20.84
C ILE A 489 3.98 8.65 22.08
N VAL A 490 3.84 7.33 21.95
CA VAL A 490 4.13 6.36 23.02
C VAL A 490 4.99 5.24 22.46
N ASP A 491 6.19 5.05 23.02
CA ASP A 491 7.03 3.87 22.79
C ASP A 491 6.43 2.67 23.51
N ILE A 492 6.12 1.61 22.76
CA ILE A 492 5.64 0.33 23.29
C ILE A 492 6.54 -0.76 22.73
N ASP A 493 7.31 -1.42 23.60
CA ASP A 493 8.26 -2.47 23.25
C ASP A 493 9.28 -2.05 22.16
N GLY A 494 9.73 -0.79 22.17
CA GLY A 494 10.72 -0.27 21.20
C GLY A 494 10.14 0.18 19.86
N GLN A 495 8.81 0.34 19.77
CA GLN A 495 8.08 0.84 18.61
C GLN A 495 7.24 2.05 19.02
N ASP A 496 7.39 3.16 18.29
CA ASP A 496 6.62 4.37 18.53
C ASP A 496 5.22 4.28 17.90
N TYR A 497 4.19 4.56 18.70
CA TYR A 497 2.79 4.63 18.26
C TYR A 497 2.23 6.03 18.49
N LEU A 498 1.42 6.53 17.55
CA LEU A 498 0.70 7.78 17.72
C LEU A 498 -0.70 7.51 18.26
N PHE A 499 -0.92 7.82 19.54
CA PHE A 499 -2.24 7.74 20.16
C PHE A 499 -3.07 8.98 19.84
N ILE A 500 -4.23 8.74 19.21
CA ILE A 500 -5.12 9.80 18.75
C ILE A 500 -6.09 10.21 19.87
N ASP A 501 -6.31 11.52 20.04
CA ASP A 501 -7.28 12.13 20.98
C ASP A 501 -7.06 11.76 22.47
N THR A 502 -5.83 11.89 22.94
CA THR A 502 -5.47 11.58 24.35
C THR A 502 -5.89 12.64 25.36
N ALA A 503 -6.16 13.88 24.91
CA ALA A 503 -6.60 14.97 25.78
C ALA A 503 -7.95 14.69 26.48
N GLY A 504 -8.87 13.95 25.83
CA GLY A 504 -10.12 13.47 26.44
C GLY A 504 -9.91 12.40 27.52
N ILE A 505 -8.77 11.70 27.47
CA ILE A 505 -8.37 10.66 28.40
C ILE A 505 -7.75 11.27 29.68
N LYS A 506 -6.97 12.36 29.56
CA LYS A 506 -6.34 13.04 30.71
C LYS A 506 -7.23 14.04 31.46
N ARG A 507 -8.18 14.73 30.80
CA ARG A 507 -8.97 15.85 31.40
C ARG A 507 -10.12 15.47 32.35
N ARG A 508 -10.23 14.22 32.81
CA ARG A 508 -11.39 13.75 33.59
C ARG A 508 -11.31 13.92 35.12
N GLN A 509 -10.70 15.01 35.60
CA GLN A 509 -10.81 15.42 37.01
C GLN A 509 -11.85 16.51 37.29
N HIS A 510 -12.44 17.18 36.28
CA HIS A 510 -13.47 18.19 36.55
C HIS A 510 -14.73 18.02 35.68
N LYS A 511 -15.87 18.01 36.39
CA LYS A 511 -17.26 17.85 35.95
C LYS A 511 -17.62 18.57 34.65
N LEU A 512 -18.53 17.96 33.87
CA LEU A 512 -19.68 18.63 33.24
C LEU A 512 -20.74 17.57 32.86
N SER A 513 -21.92 17.66 33.47
CA SER A 513 -23.11 16.91 33.06
C SER A 513 -23.75 17.61 31.85
N GLY A 514 -24.08 16.85 30.81
CA GLY A 514 -24.53 17.34 29.50
C GLY A 514 -23.66 16.88 28.31
N ALA A 515 -22.67 16.01 28.56
CA ALA A 515 -21.55 15.73 27.65
C ALA A 515 -21.54 14.32 27.02
N GLU A 516 -22.67 13.61 26.93
CA GLU A 516 -22.70 12.26 26.31
C GLU A 516 -22.63 12.32 24.78
N TYR A 517 -23.38 13.22 24.14
CA TYR A 517 -23.37 13.40 22.68
C TYR A 517 -21.99 13.79 22.14
N TYR A 518 -21.30 14.72 22.83
CA TYR A 518 -19.94 15.11 22.48
C TYR A 518 -18.89 14.00 22.73
N SER A 519 -19.17 13.05 23.63
CA SER A 519 -18.27 11.92 23.89
C SER A 519 -18.35 10.86 22.79
N SER A 520 -19.52 10.64 22.17
CA SER A 520 -19.67 9.69 21.07
C SER A 520 -19.04 10.20 19.78
N LEU A 521 -19.22 11.48 19.43
CA LEU A 521 -18.63 12.08 18.24
C LEU A 521 -17.10 12.08 18.27
N ARG A 522 -16.51 12.37 19.45
CA ARG A 522 -15.05 12.26 19.64
C ARG A 522 -14.54 10.83 19.48
N THR A 523 -15.27 9.86 20.04
CA THR A 523 -14.91 8.44 19.90
C THR A 523 -14.91 8.02 18.43
N GLN A 524 -15.91 8.45 17.67
CA GLN A 524 -15.99 8.16 16.23
C GLN A 524 -14.86 8.85 15.45
N ALA A 525 -14.62 10.15 15.68
CA ALA A 525 -13.53 10.88 15.03
C ALA A 525 -12.14 10.27 15.33
N ALA A 526 -11.92 9.79 16.56
CA ALA A 526 -10.70 9.08 16.92
C ALA A 526 -10.55 7.75 16.15
N ILE A 527 -11.63 6.96 16.03
CA ILE A 527 -11.64 5.72 15.25
C ILE A 527 -11.32 5.99 13.78
N GLU A 528 -11.97 6.99 13.17
CA GLU A 528 -11.80 7.32 11.76
C GLU A 528 -10.39 7.82 11.41
N ARG A 529 -9.70 8.45 12.37
CA ARG A 529 -8.30 8.89 12.23
C ARG A 529 -7.28 7.79 12.54
N SER A 530 -7.68 6.75 13.28
CA SER A 530 -6.80 5.64 13.66
C SER A 530 -6.64 4.59 12.57
N GLU A 531 -5.59 3.78 12.66
CA GLU A 531 -5.44 2.53 11.90
C GLU A 531 -5.88 1.35 12.77
N LEU A 532 -5.60 1.43 14.07
CA LEU A 532 -5.95 0.45 15.08
C LEU A 532 -6.82 1.05 16.17
N ALA A 533 -7.95 0.42 16.44
CA ALA A 533 -8.80 0.70 17.58
C ALA A 533 -8.55 -0.31 18.72
N LEU A 534 -8.09 0.19 19.86
CA LEU A 534 -8.04 -0.54 21.12
C LEU A 534 -9.37 -0.34 21.85
N VAL A 535 -10.26 -1.33 21.79
CA VAL A 535 -11.60 -1.26 22.38
C VAL A 535 -11.54 -1.82 23.81
N LEU A 536 -11.66 -0.94 24.80
CA LEU A 536 -11.54 -1.29 26.21
C LEU A 536 -12.88 -1.60 26.86
N PHE A 537 -12.93 -2.77 27.51
CA PHE A 537 -14.03 -3.24 28.34
C PHE A 537 -13.58 -3.30 29.80
N ASP A 538 -14.49 -2.99 30.71
CA ASP A 538 -14.32 -3.31 32.12
C ASP A 538 -14.78 -4.75 32.36
N ALA A 539 -13.84 -5.68 32.57
CA ALA A 539 -14.17 -7.10 32.74
C ALA A 539 -15.02 -7.36 33.99
N SER A 540 -14.87 -6.52 35.02
CA SER A 540 -15.57 -6.66 36.30
C SER A 540 -17.06 -6.27 36.23
N GLN A 541 -17.50 -5.72 35.10
CA GLN A 541 -18.88 -5.30 34.88
C GLN A 541 -19.52 -6.06 33.71
N PRO A 542 -20.86 -6.17 33.69
CA PRO A 542 -21.56 -6.63 32.49
C PRO A 542 -21.24 -5.74 31.27
N ILE A 543 -21.11 -6.38 30.11
CA ILE A 543 -20.98 -5.69 28.83
C ILE A 543 -22.29 -4.96 28.54
N SER A 544 -22.19 -3.69 28.17
CA SER A 544 -23.34 -2.84 27.85
C SER A 544 -23.51 -2.67 26.34
N ASP A 545 -24.72 -2.27 25.92
CA ASP A 545 -25.00 -1.93 24.52
C ASP A 545 -24.06 -0.84 23.97
N GLN A 546 -23.62 0.09 24.83
CA GLN A 546 -22.67 1.13 24.44
C GLN A 546 -21.28 0.56 24.13
N ASP A 547 -20.83 -0.49 24.84
CA ASP A 547 -19.56 -1.14 24.51
C ASP A 547 -19.63 -1.84 23.15
N LEU A 548 -20.73 -2.56 22.91
CA LEU A 548 -20.98 -3.23 21.64
C LEU A 548 -21.07 -2.22 20.48
N LYS A 549 -21.72 -1.07 20.70
CA LYS A 549 -21.81 -0.01 19.70
C LYS A 549 -20.44 0.57 19.33
N VAL A 550 -19.58 0.86 20.31
CA VAL A 550 -18.21 1.37 20.06
C VAL A 550 -17.39 0.36 19.27
N MET A 551 -17.50 -0.92 19.62
CA MET A 551 -16.87 -2.02 18.89
C MET A 551 -17.36 -2.11 17.45
N SER A 552 -18.68 -2.09 17.21
CA SER A 552 -19.26 -2.10 15.87
C SER A 552 -18.78 -0.91 15.05
N THR A 553 -18.75 0.30 15.61
CA THR A 553 -18.22 1.48 14.92
C THR A 553 -16.77 1.30 14.47
N ALA A 554 -15.91 0.68 15.27
CA ALA A 554 -14.53 0.40 14.87
C ALA A 554 -14.43 -0.60 13.71
N VAL A 555 -15.25 -1.66 13.74
CA VAL A 555 -15.32 -2.67 12.68
C VAL A 555 -15.87 -2.07 11.38
N ASP A 556 -16.97 -1.31 11.47
CA ASP A 556 -17.63 -0.68 10.32
C ASP A 556 -16.73 0.39 9.67
N ALA A 557 -15.93 1.09 10.48
CA ALA A 557 -14.91 2.01 10.00
C ALA A 557 -13.71 1.30 9.35
N GLY A 558 -13.68 -0.03 9.31
CA GLY A 558 -12.65 -0.82 8.65
C GLY A 558 -11.29 -0.77 9.34
N ARG A 559 -11.24 -0.54 10.66
CA ARG A 559 -9.98 -0.43 11.41
C ARG A 559 -9.52 -1.79 11.91
N ALA A 560 -8.21 -1.95 12.12
CA ALA A 560 -7.72 -3.05 12.93
C ALA A 560 -8.33 -2.95 14.34
N VAL A 561 -8.66 -4.08 14.95
CA VAL A 561 -9.36 -4.13 16.24
C VAL A 561 -8.66 -5.07 17.20
N VAL A 562 -8.36 -4.55 18.40
CA VAL A 562 -7.95 -5.34 19.56
C VAL A 562 -8.93 -5.08 20.70
N LEU A 563 -9.52 -6.15 21.21
CA LEU A 563 -10.48 -6.13 22.31
C LEU A 563 -9.73 -6.30 23.64
N VAL A 564 -9.73 -5.25 24.46
CA VAL A 564 -8.96 -5.19 25.71
C VAL A 564 -9.90 -5.31 26.91
N PHE A 565 -9.82 -6.43 27.62
CA PHE A 565 -10.58 -6.66 28.85
C PHE A 565 -9.73 -6.25 30.05
N ASN A 566 -9.97 -5.02 30.52
CA ASN A 566 -9.24 -4.41 31.63
C ASN A 566 -9.85 -4.76 32.99
N LYS A 567 -9.10 -4.50 34.07
CA LYS A 567 -9.45 -4.82 35.47
C LYS A 567 -9.60 -6.31 35.74
N TRP A 568 -8.83 -7.12 35.02
CA TRP A 568 -8.85 -8.58 35.17
C TRP A 568 -8.44 -9.06 36.58
N ASP A 569 -7.72 -8.22 37.33
CA ASP A 569 -7.35 -8.44 38.74
C ASP A 569 -8.56 -8.49 39.68
N LEU A 570 -9.71 -7.94 39.28
CA LEU A 570 -10.94 -7.93 40.06
C LEU A 570 -11.84 -9.15 39.80
N MET A 571 -11.48 -10.01 38.84
CA MET A 571 -12.32 -11.12 38.38
C MET A 571 -12.13 -12.37 39.24
N ASP A 572 -13.22 -12.92 39.76
CA ASP A 572 -13.24 -14.27 40.34
C ASP A 572 -13.45 -15.37 39.26
N ASP A 573 -13.45 -16.63 39.68
CA ASP A 573 -13.63 -17.75 38.74
C ASP A 573 -15.03 -17.81 38.13
N PHE A 574 -16.05 -17.31 38.83
CA PHE A 574 -17.42 -17.25 38.32
C PHE A 574 -17.55 -16.20 37.22
N ASP A 575 -17.01 -15.00 37.45
CA ASP A 575 -16.99 -13.90 36.48
C ASP A 575 -16.21 -14.30 35.21
N ARG A 576 -15.09 -15.03 35.36
CA ARG A 576 -14.33 -15.57 34.23
C ARG A 576 -15.16 -16.54 33.39
N GLN A 577 -15.85 -17.48 34.03
CA GLN A 577 -16.74 -18.41 33.32
C GLN A 577 -17.90 -17.69 32.63
N ARG A 578 -18.47 -16.65 33.25
CA ARG A 578 -19.49 -15.81 32.61
C ARG A 578 -18.94 -15.13 31.36
N MET A 579 -17.74 -14.58 31.43
CA MET A 579 -17.08 -13.92 30.29
C MET A 579 -16.84 -14.90 29.12
N GLU A 580 -16.42 -16.14 29.40
CA GLU A 580 -16.25 -17.16 28.35
C GLU A 580 -17.56 -17.55 27.66
N ARG A 581 -18.69 -17.49 28.37
CA ARG A 581 -20.01 -17.69 27.75
C ARG A 581 -20.39 -16.49 26.88
N LEU A 582 -20.21 -15.27 27.39
CA LEU A 582 -20.48 -14.03 26.64
C LEU A 582 -19.62 -13.94 25.37
N TRP A 583 -18.35 -14.35 25.43
CA TRP A 583 -17.46 -14.42 24.27
C TRP A 583 -18.04 -15.28 23.14
N LYS A 584 -18.71 -16.38 23.47
CA LYS A 584 -19.32 -17.29 22.50
C LYS A 584 -20.66 -16.78 21.93
N THR A 585 -21.32 -15.83 22.59
CA THR A 585 -22.64 -15.34 22.18
C THR A 585 -22.58 -13.93 21.61
N GLU A 586 -22.06 -12.96 22.35
CA GLU A 586 -22.10 -11.53 22.01
C GLU A 586 -20.97 -11.12 21.04
N PHE A 587 -19.84 -11.85 21.06
CA PHE A 587 -18.65 -11.53 20.28
C PHE A 587 -18.47 -12.42 19.04
N GLU A 588 -19.47 -13.25 18.69
CA GLU A 588 -19.40 -14.20 17.56
C GLU A 588 -18.97 -13.53 16.24
N ARG A 589 -19.41 -12.30 16.00
CA ARG A 589 -19.11 -11.54 14.77
C ARG A 589 -17.71 -10.94 14.72
N VAL A 590 -16.99 -10.94 15.83
CA VAL A 590 -15.67 -10.33 16.00
C VAL A 590 -14.66 -11.28 16.64
N THR A 591 -14.89 -12.59 16.58
CA THR A 591 -13.95 -13.58 17.12
C THR A 591 -12.59 -13.55 16.44
N TRP A 592 -12.49 -12.93 15.27
CA TRP A 592 -11.25 -12.65 14.56
C TRP A 592 -10.43 -11.54 15.21
N ALA A 593 -11.03 -10.67 16.04
CA ALA A 593 -10.32 -9.62 16.75
C ALA A 593 -9.52 -10.21 17.93
N GLN A 594 -8.32 -9.69 18.15
CA GLN A 594 -7.45 -10.18 19.22
C GLN A 594 -8.03 -9.83 20.59
N ARG A 595 -8.15 -10.82 21.49
CA ARG A 595 -8.59 -10.62 22.87
C ARG A 595 -7.40 -10.53 23.81
N VAL A 596 -7.26 -9.40 24.50
CA VAL A 596 -6.22 -9.19 25.52
C VAL A 596 -6.86 -8.94 26.88
N ASN A 597 -6.68 -9.89 27.80
CA ASN A 597 -7.08 -9.71 29.20
C ASN A 597 -5.90 -9.10 29.98
N LEU A 598 -6.07 -7.93 30.59
CA LEU A 598 -5.02 -7.22 31.31
C LEU A 598 -5.51 -6.47 32.55
N SER A 599 -4.57 -5.96 33.33
CA SER A 599 -4.86 -5.00 34.42
C SER A 599 -3.96 -3.80 34.30
N ALA A 600 -4.53 -2.69 33.83
CA ALA A 600 -3.82 -1.41 33.70
C ALA A 600 -3.29 -0.89 35.04
N LYS A 601 -3.95 -1.24 36.16
CA LYS A 601 -3.54 -0.82 37.51
C LYS A 601 -2.28 -1.53 38.00
N THR A 602 -2.14 -2.81 37.69
CA THR A 602 -1.03 -3.65 38.17
C THR A 602 0.07 -3.82 37.13
N GLY A 603 -0.17 -3.43 35.87
CA GLY A 603 0.71 -3.72 34.74
C GLY A 603 0.63 -5.18 34.25
N TRP A 604 -0.25 -6.01 34.82
CA TRP A 604 -0.37 -7.41 34.44
C TRP A 604 -0.80 -7.55 32.98
N HIS A 605 0.00 -8.28 32.19
CA HIS A 605 -0.22 -8.60 30.77
C HIS A 605 -0.26 -7.43 29.79
N THR A 606 0.24 -6.25 30.15
CA THR A 606 0.38 -5.14 29.19
C THR A 606 1.34 -5.47 28.05
N ASN A 607 2.36 -6.29 28.28
CA ASN A 607 3.29 -6.80 27.26
C ASN A 607 2.66 -7.76 26.23
N ARG A 608 1.43 -8.24 26.44
CA ARG A 608 0.69 -9.00 25.42
C ARG A 608 -0.05 -8.08 24.46
N LEU A 609 -0.32 -6.84 24.88
CA LEU A 609 -1.01 -5.85 24.08
C LEU A 609 -0.20 -5.47 22.85
N SER A 610 1.10 -5.21 23.01
CA SER A 610 2.01 -4.88 21.90
C SER A 610 1.97 -5.92 20.76
N ARG A 611 2.12 -7.20 21.09
CA ARG A 611 2.04 -8.30 20.11
C ARG A 611 0.70 -8.35 19.41
N ALA A 612 -0.40 -8.18 20.14
CA ALA A 612 -1.74 -8.13 19.56
C ALA A 612 -1.93 -6.91 18.64
N MET A 613 -1.36 -5.75 19.00
CA MET A 613 -1.37 -4.54 18.17
C MET A 613 -0.61 -4.78 16.86
N THR A 614 0.63 -5.26 16.93
CA THR A 614 1.46 -5.56 15.76
C THR A 614 0.77 -6.55 14.82
N GLN A 615 0.29 -7.68 15.36
CA GLN A 615 -0.36 -8.71 14.55
C GLN A 615 -1.65 -8.20 13.87
N ALA A 616 -2.44 -7.38 14.57
CA ALA A 616 -3.65 -6.79 14.01
C ALA A 616 -3.33 -5.83 12.86
N LEU A 617 -2.29 -5.00 13.03
CA LEU A 617 -1.81 -4.05 12.04
C LEU A 617 -1.18 -4.74 10.82
N GLU A 618 -0.33 -5.76 11.01
CA GLU A 618 0.22 -6.58 9.92
C GLU A 618 -0.89 -7.29 9.12
N SER A 619 -1.88 -7.84 9.82
CA SER A 619 -3.06 -8.43 9.19
C SER A 619 -3.89 -7.41 8.41
N TRP A 620 -3.93 -6.16 8.89
CA TRP A 620 -4.59 -5.05 8.23
C TRP A 620 -3.78 -4.44 7.08
N ASP A 621 -2.49 -4.76 6.95
CA ASP A 621 -1.67 -4.36 5.80
C ASP A 621 -1.57 -5.47 4.75
N LYS A 622 -1.93 -6.71 5.11
CA LYS A 622 -1.71 -7.91 4.30
C LYS A 622 -2.39 -7.83 2.93
N ARG A 623 -1.57 -7.96 1.88
CA ARG A 623 -1.97 -8.18 0.48
C ARG A 623 -1.84 -9.66 0.13
N ILE A 624 -2.81 -10.18 -0.62
CA ILE A 624 -2.79 -11.53 -1.19
C ILE A 624 -2.64 -11.38 -2.71
N PRO A 625 -1.63 -12.01 -3.33
CA PRO A 625 -1.49 -12.02 -4.78
C PRO A 625 -2.74 -12.57 -5.47
N THR A 626 -3.19 -11.90 -6.52
CA THR A 626 -4.42 -12.21 -7.25
C THR A 626 -4.43 -13.64 -7.79
N GLY A 627 -3.30 -14.14 -8.32
CA GLY A 627 -3.17 -15.54 -8.75
C GLY A 627 -3.40 -16.55 -7.62
N LYS A 628 -2.78 -16.32 -6.46
CA LYS A 628 -2.94 -17.15 -5.25
C LYS A 628 -4.38 -17.15 -4.75
N LEU A 629 -5.02 -15.97 -4.73
CA LEU A 629 -6.43 -15.83 -4.33
C LEU A 629 -7.37 -16.61 -5.26
N ASN A 630 -7.19 -16.52 -6.57
CA ASN A 630 -8.05 -17.21 -7.53
C ASN A 630 -7.83 -18.72 -7.52
N ALA A 631 -6.58 -19.19 -7.40
CA ALA A 631 -6.29 -20.61 -7.21
C ALA A 631 -6.95 -21.17 -5.94
N PHE A 632 -6.89 -20.41 -4.85
CA PHE A 632 -7.60 -20.75 -3.61
C PHE A 632 -9.12 -20.81 -3.80
N LEU A 633 -9.74 -19.76 -4.35
CA LEU A 633 -11.19 -19.71 -4.54
C LEU A 633 -11.69 -20.80 -5.50
N GLY A 634 -10.92 -21.14 -6.53
CA GLY A 634 -11.21 -22.27 -7.43
C GLY A 634 -11.29 -23.59 -6.68
N ARG A 635 -10.31 -23.89 -5.81
CA ARG A 635 -10.32 -25.08 -4.94
C ARG A 635 -11.54 -25.09 -4.00
N ILE A 636 -11.81 -23.96 -3.34
CA ILE A 636 -12.93 -23.84 -2.39
C ILE A 636 -14.28 -24.03 -3.08
N GLN A 637 -14.48 -23.40 -4.23
CA GLN A 637 -15.72 -23.52 -5.00
C GLN A 637 -15.92 -24.93 -5.55
N ALA A 638 -14.84 -25.63 -5.94
CA ALA A 638 -14.92 -27.02 -6.38
C ALA A 638 -15.31 -27.97 -5.22
N ALA A 639 -14.73 -27.76 -4.04
CA ALA A 639 -14.99 -28.59 -2.85
C ALA A 639 -16.38 -28.33 -2.24
N HIS A 640 -16.79 -27.07 -2.14
CA HIS A 640 -18.07 -26.65 -1.57
C HIS A 640 -18.76 -25.66 -2.51
N PRO A 641 -19.45 -26.14 -3.56
CA PRO A 641 -20.10 -25.28 -4.52
C PRO A 641 -21.25 -24.44 -3.92
N HIS A 642 -21.50 -23.25 -4.46
CA HIS A 642 -22.60 -22.38 -4.00
C HIS A 642 -23.97 -23.10 -4.13
N PRO A 643 -24.89 -22.98 -3.16
CA PRO A 643 -26.22 -23.59 -3.25
C PRO A 643 -26.96 -23.23 -4.55
N LEU A 644 -27.66 -24.21 -5.13
CA LEU A 644 -28.51 -24.02 -6.31
C LEU A 644 -29.84 -23.37 -5.90
N ARG A 645 -30.12 -22.16 -6.43
CA ARG A 645 -31.45 -21.53 -6.37
C ARG A 645 -31.77 -20.85 -7.70
N GLY A 646 -32.99 -21.03 -8.21
CA GLY A 646 -33.41 -20.41 -9.47
C GLY A 646 -32.86 -21.04 -10.76
N GLY A 647 -32.37 -22.28 -10.70
CA GLY A 647 -32.05 -23.11 -11.87
C GLY A 647 -30.62 -23.02 -12.41
N LYS A 648 -29.85 -21.97 -12.09
CA LYS A 648 -28.41 -21.88 -12.41
C LYS A 648 -27.58 -21.62 -11.16
N GLN A 649 -26.47 -22.35 -11.03
CA GLN A 649 -25.53 -22.16 -9.94
C GLN A 649 -24.66 -20.92 -10.20
N PRO A 650 -24.61 -19.95 -9.27
CA PRO A 650 -23.61 -18.88 -9.34
C PRO A 650 -22.21 -19.48 -9.31
N ARG A 651 -21.34 -19.00 -10.19
CA ARG A 651 -19.92 -19.36 -10.21
C ARG A 651 -19.07 -18.14 -9.96
N ILE A 652 -18.02 -18.29 -9.15
CA ILE A 652 -16.96 -17.29 -9.06
C ILE A 652 -16.18 -17.38 -10.37
N LEU A 653 -16.03 -16.23 -11.03
CA LEU A 653 -15.27 -16.09 -12.25
C LEU A 653 -13.83 -15.69 -11.92
N PHE A 654 -13.71 -14.73 -11.00
CA PHE A 654 -12.46 -14.11 -10.63
C PHE A 654 -12.64 -13.37 -9.30
N ALA A 655 -11.56 -13.16 -8.57
CA ALA A 655 -11.52 -12.21 -7.47
C ALA A 655 -10.18 -11.49 -7.42
N THR A 656 -10.20 -10.27 -6.90
CA THR A 656 -8.99 -9.49 -6.57
C THR A 656 -9.13 -8.88 -5.19
N GLN A 657 -8.00 -8.56 -4.56
CA GLN A 657 -7.97 -7.73 -3.37
C GLN A 657 -7.79 -6.25 -3.77
N ALA A 658 -8.90 -5.52 -3.86
CA ALA A 658 -8.91 -4.13 -4.30
C ALA A 658 -8.29 -3.15 -3.28
N SER A 659 -8.20 -3.52 -2.01
CA SER A 659 -7.54 -2.72 -0.97
C SER A 659 -7.00 -3.61 0.14
N SER A 660 -5.89 -3.22 0.77
CA SER A 660 -5.36 -3.88 1.95
C SER A 660 -5.81 -3.24 3.25
N ARG A 661 -6.23 -1.97 3.27
CA ARG A 661 -6.37 -1.14 4.48
C ARG A 661 -7.81 -0.59 4.65
N PRO A 662 -8.83 -1.41 4.99
CA PRO A 662 -8.77 -2.84 5.33
C PRO A 662 -8.78 -3.78 4.11
N PRO A 663 -8.49 -5.09 4.32
CA PRO A 663 -8.52 -6.09 3.26
C PRO A 663 -9.91 -6.17 2.62
N ARG A 664 -10.02 -5.72 1.37
CA ARG A 664 -11.25 -5.70 0.58
C ARG A 664 -11.10 -6.61 -0.63
N PHE A 665 -11.87 -7.69 -0.63
CA PHE A 665 -11.97 -8.64 -1.73
C PHE A 665 -13.17 -8.33 -2.60
N VAL A 666 -12.94 -8.16 -3.89
CA VAL A 666 -14.00 -7.99 -4.90
C VAL A 666 -14.12 -9.31 -5.66
N ILE A 667 -15.28 -9.96 -5.55
CA ILE A 667 -15.55 -11.24 -6.20
C ILE A 667 -16.46 -11.00 -7.41
N PHE A 668 -15.99 -11.35 -8.59
CA PHE A 668 -16.78 -11.35 -9.81
C PHE A 668 -17.45 -12.71 -9.98
N ALA A 669 -18.77 -12.72 -10.11
CA ALA A 669 -19.54 -13.96 -10.18
C ALA A 669 -20.60 -13.91 -11.27
N THR A 670 -21.00 -15.08 -11.81
CA THR A 670 -22.07 -15.17 -12.82
C THR A 670 -23.47 -14.92 -12.26
N GLY A 671 -23.60 -14.70 -10.96
CA GLY A 671 -24.86 -14.57 -10.25
C GLY A 671 -24.65 -14.14 -8.82
N PHE A 672 -25.74 -13.78 -8.15
CA PHE A 672 -25.69 -13.34 -6.75
C PHE A 672 -25.15 -14.45 -5.84
N ILE A 673 -24.18 -14.10 -4.99
CA ILE A 673 -23.65 -14.97 -3.93
C ILE A 673 -24.38 -14.63 -2.63
N GLU A 674 -25.01 -15.61 -1.99
CA GLU A 674 -25.78 -15.42 -0.76
C GLU A 674 -24.91 -15.11 0.45
N HIS A 675 -25.46 -14.36 1.41
CA HIS A 675 -24.78 -13.99 2.67
C HIS A 675 -24.20 -15.20 3.43
N GLY A 676 -24.89 -16.35 3.42
CA GLY A 676 -24.39 -17.58 4.02
C GLY A 676 -23.09 -18.07 3.38
N TYR A 677 -23.03 -18.05 2.05
CA TYR A 677 -21.83 -18.44 1.31
C TYR A 677 -20.73 -17.38 1.41
N ARG A 678 -21.07 -16.08 1.46
CA ARG A 678 -20.09 -15.01 1.73
C ARG A 678 -19.39 -15.21 3.08
N ARG A 679 -20.14 -15.56 4.14
CA ARG A 679 -19.56 -15.89 5.45
C ARG A 679 -18.68 -17.14 5.40
N TYR A 680 -19.06 -18.14 4.60
CA TYR A 680 -18.22 -19.30 4.35
C TYR A 680 -16.90 -18.90 3.68
N LEU A 681 -16.94 -18.08 2.62
CA LEU A 681 -15.74 -17.56 1.96
C LEU A 681 -14.87 -16.74 2.90
N GLU A 682 -15.47 -15.86 3.71
CA GLU A 682 -14.74 -15.09 4.72
C GLU A 682 -14.01 -16.01 5.71
N ARG A 683 -14.70 -17.04 6.23
CA ARG A 683 -14.09 -18.01 7.14
C ARG A 683 -12.91 -18.73 6.48
N GLN A 684 -13.09 -19.20 5.25
CA GLN A 684 -12.03 -19.91 4.53
C GLN A 684 -10.83 -18.98 4.22
N LEU A 685 -11.09 -17.72 3.86
CA LEU A 685 -10.02 -16.71 3.68
C LEU A 685 -9.24 -16.51 4.98
N ARG A 686 -9.93 -16.47 6.13
CA ARG A 686 -9.28 -16.37 7.44
C ARG A 686 -8.46 -17.61 7.80
N GLU A 687 -8.99 -18.79 7.50
CA GLU A 687 -8.30 -20.06 7.76
C GLU A 687 -7.04 -20.23 6.90
N GLU A 688 -7.06 -19.84 5.62
CA GLU A 688 -5.92 -19.99 4.71
C GLU A 688 -4.87 -18.87 4.87
N PHE A 689 -5.33 -17.61 5.04
CA PHE A 689 -4.46 -16.44 4.97
C PHE A 689 -4.34 -15.63 6.27
N GLY A 690 -5.13 -15.95 7.30
CA GLY A 690 -5.10 -15.31 8.61
C GLY A 690 -6.07 -14.14 8.76
N PHE A 691 -5.57 -12.91 8.89
CA PHE A 691 -6.35 -11.70 9.20
C PHE A 691 -6.81 -11.58 10.66
N GLU A 692 -6.01 -12.09 11.58
CA GLU A 692 -6.22 -11.89 13.02
C GLU A 692 -6.11 -10.41 13.38
N GLY A 693 -7.13 -9.86 14.02
CA GLY A 693 -7.19 -8.43 14.36
C GLY A 693 -7.60 -7.50 13.22
N SER A 694 -7.84 -8.01 12.00
CA SER A 694 -8.32 -7.20 10.86
C SER A 694 -9.71 -7.60 10.39
N PRO A 695 -10.63 -6.63 10.15
CA PRO A 695 -11.87 -6.90 9.44
C PRO A 695 -11.55 -7.26 7.97
N ILE A 696 -12.37 -8.12 7.38
CA ILE A 696 -12.33 -8.43 5.95
C ILE A 696 -13.62 -7.92 5.33
N GLN A 697 -13.52 -7.26 4.18
CA GLN A 697 -14.67 -6.80 3.41
C GLN A 697 -14.77 -7.62 2.12
N ILE A 698 -15.94 -8.20 1.86
CA ILE A 698 -16.20 -8.95 0.61
C ILE A 698 -17.34 -8.28 -0.14
N SER A 699 -17.04 -7.74 -1.31
CA SER A 699 -18.04 -7.29 -2.29
C SER A 699 -18.20 -8.31 -3.41
N VAL A 700 -19.39 -8.36 -4.01
CA VAL A 700 -19.70 -9.29 -5.09
C VAL A 700 -20.27 -8.50 -6.26
N ASN A 701 -19.59 -8.55 -7.40
CA ASN A 701 -20.04 -7.95 -8.65
C ASN A 701 -20.58 -9.06 -9.55
N VAL A 702 -21.86 -8.93 -9.94
CA VAL A 702 -22.54 -9.93 -10.77
C VAL A 702 -22.33 -9.60 -12.24
N ARG A 703 -21.89 -10.59 -13.03
CA ARG A 703 -21.64 -10.46 -14.47
C ARG A 703 -22.73 -11.18 -15.28
N GLU A 704 -23.38 -10.44 -16.18
CA GLU A 704 -24.29 -11.00 -17.17
C GLU A 704 -23.55 -11.40 -18.46
N LYS A 705 -23.92 -12.55 -19.03
CA LYS A 705 -23.39 -12.96 -20.35
C LYS A 705 -23.98 -12.08 -21.43
N LYS A 706 -23.15 -11.59 -22.36
CA LYS A 706 -23.62 -10.90 -23.57
C LYS A 706 -24.65 -11.78 -24.29
N LYS A 707 -25.84 -11.24 -24.58
CA LYS A 707 -26.81 -11.93 -25.43
C LYS A 707 -26.19 -12.04 -26.82
N ARG A 708 -25.99 -13.27 -27.31
CA ARG A 708 -25.67 -13.52 -28.73
C ARG A 708 -26.76 -12.85 -29.57
N LYS A 709 -26.39 -11.82 -30.34
CA LYS A 709 -27.25 -11.23 -31.37
C LYS A 709 -27.42 -12.19 -32.53
#